data_AF-A0A0L8I9D2-F1
#
_entry.id   AF-A0A0L8I9D2-F1
#
_cell.length_a   1.000
_cell.length_b   1.000
_cell.length_c   1.000
_cell.angle_alpha   90.00
_cell.angle_beta   90.00
_cell.angle_gamma   90.00
#
_symmetry.space_group_name_H-M   'P 1'
#
loop_
_entity.id
_entity.type
_entity.pdbx_description
1 polymer ?
#
loop_
_entity_poly.entity_id
_entity_poly.type
_entity_poly.pdbx_seq_one_letter_code
_entity_poly.pdbx_strand_id
1 'polypeptide(L)'
;MFKGRHVTAYARLQNSIGGRVIFRQHEQSNYTTIYSDLFYMAPGSQQRASYKWYFFHPTSRTESATMCRSLKTRYQPRNRVENLPMLPVGNLPYDAREAWVEPNIWLTGTNNIIGKWIGIVDENDEVIACSFIQTYTHKTAQVNFDGDGAYGYVRFEQDSPYDPTILQVNFNDLNDRASAYHIHVYPVPQRISLNDQCSNDEISGHWNPFQVKKSESPPPGNGTNDQYEVGDLSGKFGKLNGRDSFSEVYWDWNLPLFEEYSIIGRSFVVHRTDGSRWFCANVNYPEDTVILMAKFWYPVLGYMMLRQSKSDAMSDTSIYFELDYSDGSGPTTDHVWKIAERRSTDWNDKDSARRCSSTGNVFNPFNLRLDGQYNETCTRERGFHCAVGDTTKRLGGIQIRSGAKRQPAKKTFMTTTFLPLHGPYSVEGTSVVIFDTNRQNRLACATIYRHWPYQATMPHLIDSKTQLQGKITFTQETEFDAPMVSMNMDGLNNGINSWAIYSNPAVEDSHQSCSKTALSSIWNPFSIPPESLPSVGQGSPSQYPMGDMSGKFGYFEDRGKDRRKMRDYNLCLYGPASVMERAMAVSYDYKNLKGCGNFSFDYSKAERWEARIDLWGSIYGYVQMWQYVYGDGHTTETWVYIDVHSKEGHMTNNHEWKIFSNPIWEQQFNDNDTKAYNTMDSGEGHNNRQNQMEDEWRANTEEAVQRACSRVGKLYNPFDVNTNNGYGECDVSNQERCAVGDLSAKHETYNLGENGFFYVDKNLPLFGEWSVYGRSFVFFSENQGEKMMTCADINPLKQPYVEMSYWRTKPFDKVDLINDIAKALKTEAWHLSIEHLPIQHKCRVLKLYFLGDTEYNPLRWKVKFQKILSQRDKSLGDFYPDYCSSS
;
A
#
# COMPACT_ATOMS: atom_id res chain seq x y z
N MET A 1 -10.25 42.30 9.09
CA MET A 1 -10.98 41.39 10.00
C MET A 1 -12.33 41.03 9.37
N PHE A 2 -12.39 40.02 8.51
CA PHE A 2 -13.68 39.39 8.15
C PHE A 2 -13.99 38.34 9.21
N LYS A 3 -14.43 38.80 10.40
CA LYS A 3 -15.03 37.92 11.40
C LYS A 3 -16.54 37.94 11.20
N GLY A 4 -17.01 37.07 10.32
CA GLY A 4 -18.40 36.71 10.13
C GLY A 4 -18.41 35.40 9.36
N ARG A 5 -18.75 34.29 10.03
CA ARG A 5 -18.69 32.97 9.40
C ARG A 5 -19.88 32.84 8.46
N HIS A 6 -19.63 32.45 7.21
CA HIS A 6 -20.73 32.03 6.35
C HIS A 6 -21.01 30.56 6.67
N VAL A 7 -22.28 30.24 6.91
CA VAL A 7 -22.73 28.86 6.83
C VAL A 7 -22.99 28.56 5.37
N THR A 8 -22.27 27.58 4.81
CA THR A 8 -22.47 27.14 3.42
C THR A 8 -22.93 25.70 3.43
N ALA A 9 -24.08 25.44 2.80
CA ALA A 9 -24.64 24.12 2.60
C ALA A 9 -24.86 23.86 1.13
N TYR A 10 -24.94 22.59 0.75
CA TYR A 10 -25.20 22.19 -0.62
C TYR A 10 -26.05 20.94 -0.68
N ALA A 11 -26.72 20.78 -1.82
CA ALA A 11 -27.38 19.55 -2.24
C ALA A 11 -26.87 19.18 -3.62
N ARG A 12 -26.48 17.91 -3.79
CA ARG A 12 -25.93 17.38 -5.05
C ARG A 12 -26.91 16.38 -5.65
N LEU A 13 -27.54 16.72 -6.76
CA LEU A 13 -28.51 15.87 -7.44
C LEU A 13 -27.82 15.02 -8.51
N GLN A 14 -28.18 13.73 -8.59
CA GLN A 14 -27.54 12.74 -9.48
C GLN A 14 -28.55 11.71 -10.02
N ASN A 15 -29.80 12.15 -10.25
CA ASN A 15 -30.91 11.30 -10.71
C ASN A 15 -31.33 11.69 -12.13
N SER A 16 -32.61 11.91 -12.39
CA SER A 16 -33.10 12.47 -13.67
C SER A 16 -32.65 13.92 -13.89
N ILE A 17 -32.43 14.65 -12.80
CA ILE A 17 -31.81 15.98 -12.75
C ILE A 17 -30.48 15.85 -12.01
N GLY A 18 -29.45 16.44 -12.60
CA GLY A 18 -28.09 16.49 -12.11
C GLY A 18 -27.70 17.91 -11.73
N GLY A 19 -26.67 18.04 -10.89
CA GLY A 19 -26.05 19.31 -10.58
C GLY A 19 -26.04 19.64 -9.09
N ARG A 20 -25.88 20.93 -8.78
CA ARG A 20 -25.68 21.41 -7.41
C ARG A 20 -26.59 22.59 -7.11
N VAL A 21 -27.19 22.57 -5.91
CA VAL A 21 -27.80 23.75 -5.28
C VAL A 21 -27.00 24.08 -4.05
N ILE A 22 -26.60 25.34 -3.91
CA ILE A 22 -25.73 25.84 -2.85
C ILE A 22 -26.47 26.93 -2.12
N PHE A 23 -26.46 26.84 -0.80
CA PHE A 23 -27.09 27.76 0.12
C PHE A 23 -25.98 28.40 0.94
N ARG A 24 -25.89 29.73 0.94
CA ARG A 24 -24.87 30.46 1.69
C ARG A 24 -25.52 31.58 2.48
N GLN A 25 -25.38 31.51 3.80
CA GLN A 25 -25.94 32.48 4.73
C GLN A 25 -24.83 33.07 5.60
N HIS A 26 -24.67 34.38 5.59
CA HIS A 26 -23.83 35.07 6.56
C HIS A 26 -24.50 35.05 7.94
N GLU A 27 -23.76 34.83 9.02
CA GLU A 27 -24.29 34.74 10.40
C GLU A 27 -25.18 35.94 10.82
N GLN A 28 -24.91 37.13 10.28
CA GLN A 28 -25.69 38.35 10.57
C GLN A 28 -26.74 38.68 9.52
N SER A 29 -26.89 37.85 8.49
CA SER A 29 -27.86 38.06 7.41
C SER A 29 -29.25 37.56 7.79
N ASN A 30 -30.28 38.28 7.36
CA ASN A 30 -31.68 37.85 7.43
C ASN A 30 -32.15 37.10 6.17
N TYR A 31 -31.22 36.71 5.30
CA TYR A 31 -31.49 36.00 4.06
C TYR A 31 -30.40 34.98 3.73
N THR A 32 -30.75 33.99 2.90
CA THR A 32 -29.81 33.02 2.34
C THR A 32 -29.62 33.29 0.86
N THR A 33 -28.36 33.35 0.41
CA THR A 33 -28.04 33.36 -1.03
C THR A 33 -28.09 31.93 -1.54
N ILE A 34 -28.81 31.71 -2.63
CA ILE A 34 -28.94 30.41 -3.27
C ILE A 34 -28.31 30.49 -4.65
N TYR A 35 -27.43 29.54 -4.95
CA TYR A 35 -26.86 29.32 -6.27
C TYR A 35 -27.29 27.96 -6.77
N SER A 36 -27.90 27.90 -7.95
CA SER A 36 -28.37 26.65 -8.57
C SER A 36 -27.72 26.48 -9.94
N ASP A 37 -27.20 25.29 -10.19
CA ASP A 37 -26.72 24.84 -11.50
C ASP A 37 -27.25 23.43 -11.72
N LEU A 38 -28.45 23.34 -12.28
CA LEU A 38 -29.19 22.09 -12.48
C LEU A 38 -29.46 21.85 -13.95
N PHE A 39 -29.45 20.58 -14.35
CA PHE A 39 -29.62 20.17 -15.73
C PHE A 39 -30.18 18.74 -15.82
N TYR A 40 -30.73 18.36 -16.97
CA TYR A 40 -31.24 17.01 -17.18
C TYR A 40 -30.09 16.00 -17.41
N MET A 41 -30.12 14.86 -16.72
CA MET A 41 -29.10 13.81 -16.82
C MET A 41 -29.31 12.87 -18.01
N ALA A 42 -30.53 12.81 -18.55
CA ALA A 42 -30.85 12.02 -19.74
C ALA A 42 -31.16 12.98 -20.90
N PRO A 43 -30.41 12.91 -22.02
CA PRO A 43 -30.68 13.75 -23.17
C PRO A 43 -32.01 13.33 -23.82
N GLY A 44 -33.04 14.16 -23.62
CA GLY A 44 -34.26 14.17 -24.41
C GLY A 44 -34.39 15.51 -25.13
N SER A 45 -35.47 15.72 -25.90
CA SER A 45 -35.84 17.03 -26.44
C SER A 45 -36.33 18.02 -25.37
N GLN A 46 -35.84 17.89 -24.13
CA GLN A 46 -36.26 18.66 -22.99
C GLN A 46 -35.66 20.06 -23.11
N GLN A 47 -36.53 21.06 -23.23
CA GLN A 47 -36.11 22.45 -23.21
C GLN A 47 -35.91 22.89 -21.76
N ARG A 48 -35.11 23.95 -21.56
CA ARG A 48 -34.95 24.58 -20.25
C ARG A 48 -36.33 24.82 -19.63
N ALA A 49 -36.53 24.30 -18.42
CA ALA A 49 -37.78 24.43 -17.69
C ALA A 49 -37.51 24.94 -16.28
N SER A 50 -38.56 25.31 -15.55
CA SER A 50 -38.45 25.62 -14.13
C SER A 50 -39.40 24.74 -13.35
N TYR A 51 -38.95 24.24 -12.20
CA TYR A 51 -39.70 23.26 -11.41
C TYR A 51 -40.02 23.78 -10.01
N LYS A 52 -41.15 23.31 -9.47
CA LYS A 52 -41.44 23.44 -8.05
C LYS A 52 -40.50 22.52 -7.27
N TRP A 53 -40.17 22.95 -6.06
CA TRP A 53 -39.30 22.19 -5.19
C TRP A 53 -39.66 22.45 -3.73
N TYR A 54 -39.38 21.47 -2.89
CA TYR A 54 -39.70 21.51 -1.47
C TYR A 54 -38.59 20.92 -0.63
N PHE A 55 -38.60 21.27 0.66
CA PHE A 55 -37.79 20.61 1.67
C PHE A 55 -38.58 19.49 2.35
N PHE A 56 -37.94 18.33 2.51
CA PHE A 56 -38.53 17.16 3.15
C PHE A 56 -37.70 16.75 4.37
N HIS A 57 -38.36 16.44 5.49
CA HIS A 57 -37.66 15.95 6.68
C HIS A 57 -37.38 14.45 6.51
N PRO A 58 -36.17 13.95 6.81
CA PRO A 58 -35.92 12.51 6.82
C PRO A 58 -36.75 11.83 7.94
N THR A 59 -37.30 10.63 7.70
CA THR A 59 -38.03 9.89 8.76
C THR A 59 -37.09 9.07 9.65
N SER A 60 -35.84 8.86 9.24
CA SER A 60 -34.79 8.19 10.05
C SER A 60 -33.38 8.63 9.65
N ARG A 61 -32.38 8.37 10.51
CA ARG A 61 -30.95 8.59 10.17
C ARG A 61 -30.46 7.68 9.04
N THR A 62 -31.02 6.49 8.85
CA THR A 62 -30.63 5.54 7.79
C THR A 62 -31.19 5.90 6.42
N GLU A 63 -32.33 6.62 6.36
CA GLU A 63 -32.87 7.16 5.10
C GLU A 63 -31.96 8.23 4.47
N SER A 64 -31.11 8.90 5.24
CA SER A 64 -30.14 9.90 4.73
C SER A 64 -29.19 9.35 3.65
N ALA A 65 -28.96 8.03 3.63
CA ALA A 65 -28.01 7.38 2.73
C ALA A 65 -28.66 6.70 1.52
N THR A 66 -29.96 6.35 1.55
CA THR A 66 -30.57 5.56 0.47
C THR A 66 -32.07 5.81 0.32
N MET A 67 -32.42 6.67 -0.65
CA MET A 67 -33.52 6.58 -1.63
C MET A 67 -34.23 7.92 -1.86
N CYS A 68 -34.07 8.45 -3.07
CA CYS A 68 -35.01 9.40 -3.66
C CYS A 68 -36.39 8.77 -3.94
N ARG A 69 -36.43 7.44 -4.10
CA ARG A 69 -37.62 6.66 -4.45
C ARG A 69 -38.57 6.43 -3.25
N SER A 70 -38.11 6.57 -2.00
CA SER A 70 -38.98 6.52 -0.80
C SER A 70 -39.76 7.83 -0.60
N LEU A 71 -39.21 8.98 -1.01
CA LEU A 71 -39.91 10.28 -1.01
C LEU A 71 -41.19 10.24 -1.86
N LYS A 72 -41.19 9.49 -2.98
CA LYS A 72 -42.35 9.32 -3.87
C LYS A 72 -43.58 8.68 -3.20
N THR A 73 -43.42 7.92 -2.12
CA THR A 73 -44.50 7.07 -1.56
C THR A 73 -45.07 7.56 -0.23
N ARG A 74 -44.47 8.57 0.43
CA ARG A 74 -44.67 8.71 1.88
C ARG A 74 -44.85 10.12 2.47
N TYR A 75 -44.84 11.21 1.70
CA TYR A 75 -44.79 12.55 2.30
C TYR A 75 -46.08 13.37 2.17
N GLN A 76 -46.61 13.74 3.34
CA GLN A 76 -47.78 14.62 3.51
C GLN A 76 -47.39 16.12 3.39
N PRO A 77 -48.32 17.01 2.98
CA PRO A 77 -48.07 18.44 2.75
C PRO A 77 -47.59 19.29 3.95
N ARG A 78 -47.59 18.78 5.19
CA ARG A 78 -47.46 19.59 6.42
C ARG A 78 -46.10 20.27 6.66
N ASN A 79 -45.09 20.02 5.82
CA ASN A 79 -43.73 20.57 5.97
C ASN A 79 -43.22 21.34 4.72
N ARG A 80 -44.11 21.71 3.80
CA ARG A 80 -43.74 22.48 2.59
C ARG A 80 -43.46 23.94 2.98
N VAL A 81 -42.35 24.49 2.48
CA VAL A 81 -42.19 25.95 2.43
C VAL A 81 -42.92 26.41 1.18
N GLU A 82 -44.07 27.05 1.37
CA GLU A 82 -44.86 27.59 0.26
C GLU A 82 -44.22 28.90 -0.23
N ASN A 83 -44.23 29.14 -1.55
CA ASN A 83 -43.71 30.34 -2.23
C ASN A 83 -42.18 30.45 -2.44
N LEU A 84 -41.47 29.34 -2.67
CA LEU A 84 -40.10 29.40 -3.18
C LEU A 84 -40.08 29.75 -4.68
N PRO A 85 -39.09 30.52 -5.18
CA PRO A 85 -38.86 30.71 -6.61
C PRO A 85 -38.71 29.37 -7.32
N MET A 86 -39.22 29.25 -8.54
CA MET A 86 -39.08 28.02 -9.31
C MET A 86 -37.60 27.74 -9.60
N LEU A 87 -37.15 26.49 -9.46
CA LEU A 87 -35.76 26.11 -9.76
C LEU A 87 -35.57 25.93 -11.25
N PRO A 88 -34.67 26.69 -11.91
CA PRO A 88 -34.38 26.49 -13.32
C PRO A 88 -33.57 25.20 -13.51
N VAL A 89 -33.93 24.42 -14.53
CA VAL A 89 -33.24 23.20 -14.96
C VAL A 89 -32.93 23.33 -16.44
N GLY A 90 -31.64 23.31 -16.75
CA GLY A 90 -31.11 23.47 -18.10
C GLY A 90 -31.13 22.17 -18.90
N ASN A 91 -30.94 22.28 -20.20
CA ASN A 91 -30.70 21.11 -21.04
C ASN A 91 -29.29 20.56 -20.79
N LEU A 92 -28.30 21.47 -20.71
CA LEU A 92 -26.91 21.17 -20.39
C LEU A 92 -26.49 21.91 -19.11
N PRO A 93 -25.35 21.52 -18.50
CA PRO A 93 -24.78 22.26 -17.38
C PRO A 93 -24.50 23.68 -17.83
N TYR A 94 -24.74 24.63 -16.92
CA TYR A 94 -24.48 26.05 -17.10
C TYR A 94 -25.58 26.81 -17.86
N ASP A 95 -26.48 26.13 -18.57
CA ASP A 95 -27.59 26.74 -19.32
C ASP A 95 -28.65 27.41 -18.42
N ALA A 96 -28.72 26.97 -17.17
CA ALA A 96 -29.73 27.36 -16.18
C ALA A 96 -29.11 27.80 -14.86
N ARG A 97 -27.85 28.27 -14.88
CA ARG A 97 -27.22 28.83 -13.69
C ARG A 97 -27.95 30.08 -13.23
N GLU A 98 -28.33 30.09 -11.96
CA GLU A 98 -29.01 31.22 -11.36
C GLU A 98 -28.56 31.40 -9.92
N ALA A 99 -28.46 32.66 -9.50
CA ALA A 99 -28.21 33.04 -8.12
C ALA A 99 -29.27 34.05 -7.68
N TRP A 100 -29.89 33.82 -6.53
CA TRP A 100 -30.87 34.73 -5.95
C TRP A 100 -30.78 34.71 -4.43
N VAL A 101 -31.54 35.60 -3.79
CA VAL A 101 -31.60 35.73 -2.35
C VAL A 101 -32.99 35.32 -1.86
N GLU A 102 -33.05 34.44 -0.86
CA GLU A 102 -34.29 33.96 -0.27
C GLU A 102 -34.36 34.30 1.24
N PRO A 103 -35.29 35.16 1.67
CA PRO A 103 -35.45 35.52 3.08
C PRO A 103 -36.10 34.41 3.95
N ASN A 104 -36.79 33.44 3.35
CA ASN A 104 -37.51 32.39 4.10
C ASN A 104 -36.72 31.09 4.26
N ILE A 105 -35.49 31.03 3.74
CA ILE A 105 -34.59 29.90 3.90
C ILE A 105 -33.51 30.25 4.93
N TRP A 106 -33.34 29.37 5.91
CA TRP A 106 -32.39 29.54 7.00
C TRP A 106 -31.43 28.35 7.05
N LEU A 107 -30.15 28.63 7.27
CA LEU A 107 -29.13 27.63 7.57
C LEU A 107 -28.81 27.56 9.06
N THR A 108 -29.32 28.48 9.86
CA THR A 108 -29.20 28.48 11.33
C THR A 108 -30.58 28.57 12.00
N GLY A 109 -30.61 28.39 13.32
CA GLY A 109 -31.84 28.48 14.11
C GLY A 109 -32.79 27.28 13.96
N THR A 110 -34.04 27.43 14.45
CA THR A 110 -35.04 26.35 14.52
C THR A 110 -35.62 25.95 13.16
N ASN A 111 -35.58 26.85 12.18
CA ASN A 111 -36.10 26.63 10.82
C ASN A 111 -35.01 26.17 9.83
N ASN A 112 -33.84 25.74 10.32
CA ASN A 112 -32.71 25.37 9.48
C ASN A 112 -33.07 24.27 8.46
N ILE A 113 -32.52 24.36 7.24
CA ILE A 113 -32.75 23.36 6.17
C ILE A 113 -31.66 22.29 6.10
N ILE A 114 -30.56 22.44 6.84
CA ILE A 114 -29.49 21.45 6.89
C ILE A 114 -30.03 20.15 7.50
N GLY A 115 -29.68 19.02 6.89
CA GLY A 115 -30.21 17.72 7.29
C GLY A 115 -31.60 17.40 6.73
N LYS A 116 -32.18 18.28 5.91
CA LYS A 116 -33.40 18.01 5.14
C LYS A 116 -33.04 17.55 3.72
N TRP A 117 -34.01 17.02 3.01
CA TRP A 117 -33.91 16.72 1.59
C TRP A 117 -34.45 17.88 0.77
N ILE A 118 -33.78 18.24 -0.31
CA ILE A 118 -34.40 18.98 -1.42
C ILE A 118 -35.08 17.97 -2.33
N GLY A 119 -36.33 18.20 -2.72
CA GLY A 119 -37.00 17.41 -3.75
C GLY A 119 -37.64 18.31 -4.80
N ILE A 120 -37.26 18.09 -6.05
CA ILE A 120 -37.80 18.71 -7.25
C ILE A 120 -38.99 17.88 -7.70
N VAL A 121 -40.13 18.52 -7.97
CA VAL A 121 -41.36 17.84 -8.35
C VAL A 121 -41.83 18.20 -9.75
N ASP A 122 -42.59 17.31 -10.38
CA ASP A 122 -43.28 17.59 -11.65
C ASP A 122 -44.62 18.32 -11.45
N GLU A 123 -45.40 18.46 -12.53
CA GLU A 123 -46.71 19.10 -12.53
C GLU A 123 -47.75 18.39 -11.65
N ASN A 124 -47.54 17.10 -11.34
CA ASN A 124 -48.40 16.29 -10.49
C ASN A 124 -47.91 16.26 -9.02
N ASP A 125 -46.96 17.12 -8.64
CA ASP A 125 -46.27 17.13 -7.34
C ASP A 125 -45.50 15.82 -7.05
N GLU A 126 -45.16 15.00 -8.06
CA GLU A 126 -44.31 13.82 -7.87
C GLU A 126 -42.82 14.19 -7.84
N VAL A 127 -42.07 13.69 -6.85
CA VAL A 127 -40.63 13.95 -6.72
C VAL A 127 -39.86 13.28 -7.87
N ILE A 128 -39.36 14.07 -8.82
CA ILE A 128 -38.59 13.59 -9.97
C ILE A 128 -37.10 13.50 -9.66
N ALA A 129 -36.57 14.38 -8.81
CA ALA A 129 -35.18 14.38 -8.37
C ALA A 129 -35.08 14.92 -6.95
N CYS A 130 -34.06 14.50 -6.20
CA CYS A 130 -33.87 14.96 -4.84
C CYS A 130 -32.43 14.74 -4.39
N SER A 131 -32.06 15.38 -3.29
CA SER A 131 -30.76 15.19 -2.64
C SER A 131 -30.82 15.62 -1.19
N PHE A 132 -29.91 15.10 -0.38
CA PHE A 132 -29.75 15.52 1.01
C PHE A 132 -28.99 16.84 1.09
N ILE A 133 -29.44 17.75 1.94
CA ILE A 133 -28.81 19.05 2.16
C ILE A 133 -27.81 18.90 3.30
N GLN A 134 -26.53 19.05 2.98
CA GLN A 134 -25.44 18.95 3.95
C GLN A 134 -24.58 20.21 3.93
N THR A 135 -23.96 20.52 5.06
CA THR A 135 -23.00 21.62 5.13
C THR A 135 -21.72 21.26 4.39
N TYR A 136 -21.05 22.25 3.82
CA TYR A 136 -19.63 22.10 3.56
C TYR A 136 -18.92 21.95 4.90
N THR A 137 -18.28 20.80 5.09
CA THR A 137 -17.45 20.58 6.26
C THR A 137 -16.21 21.45 6.14
N HIS A 138 -15.92 22.20 7.20
CA HIS A 138 -14.68 22.95 7.33
C HIS A 138 -13.50 22.01 7.10
N LYS A 139 -12.66 22.32 6.10
CA LYS A 139 -11.48 21.53 5.79
C LYS A 139 -10.27 22.08 6.50
N THR A 140 -9.54 21.17 7.13
CA THR A 140 -8.20 21.44 7.65
C THR A 140 -7.21 20.53 6.95
N ALA A 141 -6.04 21.06 6.66
CA ALA A 141 -4.90 20.29 6.21
C ALA A 141 -3.66 20.76 6.96
N GLN A 142 -2.69 19.87 7.14
CA GLN A 142 -1.50 20.21 7.91
C GLN A 142 -0.25 19.55 7.34
N VAL A 143 0.79 20.36 7.22
CA VAL A 143 2.17 19.92 7.05
C VAL A 143 2.80 19.98 8.43
N ASN A 144 3.47 18.91 8.82
CA ASN A 144 4.37 18.90 9.96
C ASN A 144 5.71 18.39 9.46
N PHE A 145 6.79 19.00 9.91
CA PHE A 145 8.12 18.56 9.55
C PHE A 145 9.06 18.72 10.73
N ASP A 146 10.04 17.83 10.77
CA ASP A 146 11.12 17.80 11.73
C ASP A 146 12.31 17.12 11.04
N GLY A 147 13.15 17.94 10.40
CA GLY A 147 14.14 17.49 9.43
C GLY A 147 15.37 18.39 9.37
N ASP A 148 16.54 17.77 9.34
CA ASP A 148 17.87 18.40 9.28
C ASP A 148 18.07 19.61 10.23
N GLY A 149 17.54 19.45 11.45
CA GLY A 149 17.65 20.41 12.55
C GLY A 149 16.64 21.56 12.49
N ALA A 150 15.70 21.57 11.56
CA ALA A 150 14.59 22.51 11.55
C ALA A 150 13.25 21.78 11.74
N TYR A 151 12.33 22.41 12.45
CA TYR A 151 11.02 21.83 12.72
C TYR A 151 9.92 22.88 12.72
N GLY A 152 8.70 22.43 12.50
CA GLY A 152 7.56 23.33 12.43
C GLY A 152 6.32 22.70 11.81
N TYR A 153 5.37 23.57 11.51
CA TYR A 153 4.14 23.19 10.84
C TYR A 153 3.63 24.29 9.92
N VAL A 154 2.81 23.87 8.97
CA VAL A 154 1.96 24.76 8.18
C VAL A 154 0.54 24.20 8.26
N ARG A 155 -0.39 24.99 8.77
CA ARG A 155 -1.81 24.61 8.87
C ARG A 155 -2.62 25.41 7.87
N PHE A 156 -3.48 24.71 7.15
CA PHE A 156 -4.37 25.27 6.13
C PHE A 156 -5.79 25.04 6.59
N GLU A 157 -6.62 26.08 6.52
CA GLU A 157 -8.04 26.01 6.88
C GLU A 157 -8.90 26.69 5.83
N GLN A 158 -10.00 26.04 5.44
CA GLN A 158 -10.95 26.62 4.50
C GLN A 158 -12.37 26.20 4.88
N ASP A 159 -13.25 27.18 5.15
CA ASP A 159 -14.63 26.92 5.60
C ASP A 159 -15.49 26.33 4.45
N SER A 160 -15.29 26.77 3.21
CA SER A 160 -15.95 26.22 2.02
C SER A 160 -15.16 26.57 0.75
N PRO A 161 -15.48 26.02 -0.44
CA PRO A 161 -14.85 26.40 -1.70
C PRO A 161 -14.97 27.89 -2.07
N TYR A 162 -15.86 28.63 -1.39
CA TYR A 162 -16.13 30.06 -1.61
C TYR A 162 -15.42 30.98 -0.61
N ASP A 163 -14.66 30.40 0.32
CA ASP A 163 -13.91 31.13 1.33
C ASP A 163 -12.41 31.05 1.01
N PRO A 164 -11.61 32.06 1.38
CA PRO A 164 -10.16 31.99 1.22
C PRO A 164 -9.58 30.93 2.14
N THR A 165 -8.45 30.36 1.74
CA THR A 165 -7.67 29.48 2.60
C THR A 165 -6.86 30.31 3.57
N ILE A 166 -7.03 30.04 4.85
CA ILE A 166 -6.23 30.64 5.92
C ILE A 166 -5.02 29.74 6.14
N LEU A 167 -3.83 30.32 6.04
CA LEU A 167 -2.56 29.63 6.21
C LEU A 167 -1.88 30.10 7.49
N GLN A 168 -1.58 29.20 8.42
CA GLN A 168 -0.76 29.49 9.59
C GLN A 168 0.59 28.79 9.44
N VAL A 169 1.65 29.60 9.38
CA VAL A 169 3.02 29.13 9.22
C VAL A 169 3.75 29.24 10.56
N ASN A 170 4.51 28.22 10.93
CA ASN A 170 5.40 28.26 12.09
C ASN A 170 6.65 27.41 11.84
N PHE A 171 7.81 28.04 11.77
CA PHE A 171 9.12 27.44 11.56
C PHE A 171 10.09 27.85 12.67
N ASN A 172 10.93 26.92 13.10
CA ASN A 172 11.94 27.11 14.14
C ASN A 172 13.28 26.51 13.68
N ASP A 173 14.37 27.00 14.26
CA ASP A 173 15.75 26.53 14.03
C ASP A 173 16.19 26.54 12.55
N LEU A 174 15.69 27.51 11.78
CA LEU A 174 16.08 27.73 10.40
C LEU A 174 17.57 28.10 10.28
N ASN A 175 18.15 28.73 11.31
CA ASN A 175 19.57 29.11 11.36
C ASN A 175 20.05 29.88 10.10
N ASP A 176 19.20 30.76 9.56
CA ASP A 176 19.45 31.51 8.32
C ASP A 176 19.72 30.64 7.06
N ARG A 177 19.41 29.34 7.13
CA ARG A 177 19.62 28.40 6.02
C ARG A 177 18.47 28.40 5.03
N ALA A 178 17.26 28.77 5.44
CA ALA A 178 16.07 28.74 4.59
C ALA A 178 15.98 29.93 3.64
N SER A 179 15.41 29.71 2.44
CA SER A 179 15.14 30.77 1.47
C SER A 179 13.70 30.83 1.01
N ALA A 180 13.18 29.75 0.43
CA ALA A 180 11.86 29.70 -0.18
C ALA A 180 11.10 28.45 0.23
N TYR A 181 9.78 28.47 0.11
CA TYR A 181 8.90 27.38 0.49
C TYR A 181 7.71 27.30 -0.47
N HIS A 182 7.36 26.08 -0.89
CA HIS A 182 6.44 25.83 -2.00
C HIS A 182 5.62 24.56 -1.79
N ILE A 183 4.51 24.42 -2.52
CA ILE A 183 3.76 23.18 -2.69
C ILE A 183 4.04 22.60 -4.07
N HIS A 184 4.34 21.31 -4.13
CA HIS A 184 4.74 20.58 -5.33
C HIS A 184 3.66 19.61 -5.80
N VAL A 185 3.87 18.94 -6.94
CA VAL A 185 2.80 18.15 -7.59
C VAL A 185 2.52 16.83 -6.86
N TYR A 186 3.54 16.04 -6.55
CA TYR A 186 3.37 14.69 -5.99
C TYR A 186 3.66 14.64 -4.49
N PRO A 187 3.06 13.69 -3.73
CA PRO A 187 3.45 13.45 -2.35
C PRO A 187 4.92 13.03 -2.24
N VAL A 188 5.54 13.38 -1.11
CA VAL A 188 6.86 12.90 -0.70
C VAL A 188 6.78 11.39 -0.46
N PRO A 189 7.51 10.57 -1.23
CA PRO A 189 7.58 9.13 -0.99
C PRO A 189 8.36 8.84 0.29
N GLN A 190 8.36 7.57 0.71
CA GLN A 190 9.21 7.12 1.80
C GLN A 190 10.69 7.42 1.50
N ARG A 191 11.44 7.80 2.55
CA ARG A 191 12.89 7.87 2.50
C ARG A 191 13.50 6.47 2.31
N ILE A 192 14.04 6.20 1.13
CA ILE A 192 14.82 4.98 0.85
C ILE A 192 16.33 5.27 0.85
N SER A 193 16.73 6.51 0.55
CA SER A 193 18.12 6.97 0.59
C SER A 193 18.24 8.38 1.21
N LEU A 194 19.47 8.79 1.55
CA LEU A 194 19.71 10.05 2.27
C LEU A 194 19.19 11.31 1.54
N ASN A 195 19.19 11.34 0.20
CA ASN A 195 19.12 12.60 -0.58
C ASN A 195 18.05 12.65 -1.70
N ASP A 196 17.19 11.65 -1.86
CA ASP A 196 16.33 11.58 -3.06
C ASP A 196 14.86 11.95 -2.84
N GLN A 197 14.32 11.84 -1.62
CA GLN A 197 12.87 11.96 -1.39
C GLN A 197 12.26 13.31 -1.80
N CYS A 198 13.05 14.38 -1.76
CA CYS A 198 12.62 15.71 -2.16
C CYS A 198 13.07 16.07 -3.56
N SER A 199 13.62 15.16 -4.36
CA SER A 199 14.19 15.48 -5.68
C SER A 199 13.12 15.90 -6.69
N ASN A 200 13.54 16.54 -7.79
CA ASN A 200 12.62 16.84 -8.89
C ASN A 200 11.99 15.57 -9.47
N ASP A 201 12.72 14.45 -9.46
CA ASP A 201 12.25 13.19 -10.01
C ASP A 201 11.17 12.57 -9.11
N GLU A 202 11.27 12.75 -7.79
CA GLU A 202 10.30 12.18 -6.86
C GLU A 202 9.01 12.98 -6.71
N ILE A 203 9.12 14.31 -6.55
CA ILE A 203 7.97 15.17 -6.20
C ILE A 203 7.59 16.19 -7.27
N SER A 204 8.30 16.23 -8.40
CA SER A 204 8.11 17.17 -9.50
C SER A 204 8.31 18.64 -9.11
N GLY A 205 7.92 19.57 -9.98
CA GLY A 205 7.98 21.02 -9.79
C GLY A 205 6.84 21.56 -8.92
N HIS A 206 6.68 22.89 -8.92
CA HIS A 206 5.61 23.57 -8.19
C HIS A 206 4.23 23.17 -8.72
N TRP A 207 3.23 23.17 -7.84
CA TRP A 207 1.84 23.01 -8.24
C TRP A 207 1.36 24.25 -9.01
N ASN A 208 1.21 24.10 -10.34
CA ASN A 208 0.87 25.19 -11.25
C ASN A 208 -0.24 24.79 -12.25
N PRO A 209 -1.47 24.52 -11.78
CA PRO A 209 -2.56 24.06 -12.64
C PRO A 209 -2.98 25.09 -13.71
N PHE A 210 -2.75 26.38 -13.45
CA PHE A 210 -3.10 27.48 -14.36
C PHE A 210 -1.96 27.90 -15.30
N GLN A 211 -0.82 27.18 -15.26
CA GLN A 211 0.33 27.43 -16.13
C GLN A 211 0.84 28.87 -16.06
N VAL A 212 0.82 29.46 -14.86
CA VAL A 212 1.37 30.81 -14.60
C VAL A 212 2.85 30.80 -14.96
N LYS A 213 3.25 31.77 -15.79
CA LYS A 213 4.66 31.91 -16.17
C LYS A 213 5.40 32.72 -15.12
N LYS A 214 6.40 32.11 -14.49
CA LYS A 214 7.25 32.75 -13.47
C LYS A 214 7.87 34.08 -13.93
N SER A 215 8.17 34.22 -15.23
CA SER A 215 8.71 35.46 -15.82
C SER A 215 7.75 36.64 -15.77
N GLU A 216 6.45 36.37 -15.67
CA GLU A 216 5.38 37.37 -15.64
C GLU A 216 4.90 37.65 -14.20
N SER A 217 5.34 36.84 -13.22
CA SER A 217 5.01 37.04 -11.81
C SER A 217 5.76 38.25 -11.21
N PRO A 218 5.10 39.07 -10.36
CA PRO A 218 5.76 40.16 -9.65
C PRO A 218 6.86 39.68 -8.70
N PRO A 219 7.70 40.60 -8.17
CA PRO A 219 8.64 40.26 -7.10
C PRO A 219 7.92 39.66 -5.87
N PRO A 220 8.54 38.69 -5.16
CA PRO A 220 7.95 38.04 -4.00
C PRO A 220 7.29 38.99 -3.00
N GLY A 221 6.02 38.76 -2.67
CA GLY A 221 5.23 39.56 -1.73
C GLY A 221 4.57 40.81 -2.30
N ASN A 222 4.78 41.14 -3.59
CA ASN A 222 4.29 42.38 -4.19
C ASN A 222 3.05 42.21 -5.11
N GLY A 223 2.56 40.99 -5.29
CA GLY A 223 1.47 40.68 -6.23
C GLY A 223 0.22 40.13 -5.55
N THR A 224 -0.88 40.02 -6.30
CA THR A 224 -2.08 39.30 -5.86
C THR A 224 -1.86 37.78 -5.96
N ASN A 225 -2.63 36.98 -5.20
CA ASN A 225 -2.38 35.53 -5.08
C ASN A 225 -2.49 34.77 -6.42
N ASP A 226 -3.26 35.29 -7.38
CA ASP A 226 -3.48 34.72 -8.71
C ASP A 226 -2.32 34.97 -9.70
N GLN A 227 -1.42 35.92 -9.41
CA GLN A 227 -0.27 36.24 -10.26
C GLN A 227 0.93 35.28 -10.09
N TYR A 228 0.82 34.34 -9.15
CA TYR A 228 1.83 33.34 -8.84
C TYR A 228 1.28 31.94 -9.10
N GLU A 229 2.18 30.97 -9.29
CA GLU A 229 1.82 29.56 -9.29
C GLU A 229 1.06 29.23 -8.00
N VAL A 230 0.05 28.36 -8.06
CA VAL A 230 -0.78 28.03 -6.88
C VAL A 230 0.09 27.60 -5.70
N GLY A 231 1.13 26.80 -5.96
CA GLY A 231 2.08 26.34 -4.97
C GLY A 231 3.24 27.29 -4.63
N ASP A 232 3.41 28.45 -5.27
CA ASP A 232 4.51 29.37 -4.99
C ASP A 232 4.21 30.29 -3.79
N LEU A 233 4.29 29.72 -2.59
CA LEU A 233 3.96 30.44 -1.35
C LEU A 233 4.99 31.55 -1.04
N SER A 234 6.26 31.35 -1.35
CA SER A 234 7.28 32.40 -1.21
C SER A 234 7.10 33.54 -2.20
N GLY A 235 6.66 33.27 -3.43
CA GLY A 235 6.24 34.31 -4.37
C GLY A 235 5.08 35.13 -3.82
N LYS A 236 4.07 34.48 -3.24
CA LYS A 236 2.89 35.15 -2.69
C LYS A 236 3.16 35.95 -1.40
N PHE A 237 3.96 35.41 -0.48
CA PHE A 237 4.07 35.92 0.90
C PHE A 237 5.48 36.39 1.31
N GLY A 238 6.47 36.26 0.42
CA GLY A 238 7.85 36.62 0.68
C GLY A 238 8.73 35.44 1.10
N LYS A 239 10.05 35.68 1.10
CA LYS A 239 11.09 34.68 1.38
C LYS A 239 11.44 34.59 2.87
N LEU A 240 12.15 33.51 3.23
CA LEU A 240 12.62 33.18 4.58
C LEU A 240 14.07 33.62 4.86
N ASN A 241 14.74 34.28 3.92
CA ASN A 241 16.16 34.64 4.04
C ASN A 241 16.48 35.39 5.35
N GLY A 242 17.55 34.98 6.04
CA GLY A 242 18.04 35.65 7.25
C GLY A 242 17.11 35.53 8.45
N ARG A 243 16.30 34.46 8.49
CA ARG A 243 15.44 34.14 9.63
C ARG A 243 15.92 32.86 10.31
N ASP A 244 15.93 32.89 11.63
CA ASP A 244 16.07 31.70 12.47
C ASP A 244 14.70 31.09 12.84
N SER A 245 13.71 31.93 13.11
CA SER A 245 12.33 31.52 13.32
C SER A 245 11.36 32.36 12.49
N PHE A 246 10.20 31.81 12.16
CA PHE A 246 9.19 32.46 11.34
C PHE A 246 7.80 32.01 11.74
N SER A 247 6.90 32.95 12.07
CA SER A 247 5.50 32.63 12.32
C SER A 247 4.58 33.73 11.82
N GLU A 248 3.68 33.38 10.92
CA GLU A 248 2.78 34.32 10.24
C GLU A 248 1.44 33.65 9.90
N VAL A 249 0.40 34.48 9.69
CA VAL A 249 -0.91 34.03 9.22
C VAL A 249 -1.29 34.77 7.95
N TYR A 250 -1.59 34.01 6.89
CA TYR A 250 -1.96 34.53 5.57
C TYR A 250 -3.36 34.12 5.16
N TRP A 251 -3.92 34.87 4.22
CA TRP A 251 -5.19 34.59 3.56
C TRP A 251 -4.90 34.46 2.06
N ASP A 252 -5.25 33.32 1.47
CA ASP A 252 -4.99 33.02 0.06
C ASP A 252 -6.29 32.67 -0.67
N TRP A 253 -6.65 33.47 -1.66
CA TRP A 253 -7.83 33.24 -2.50
C TRP A 253 -7.59 32.22 -3.64
N ASN A 254 -6.35 31.79 -3.83
CA ASN A 254 -5.90 30.93 -4.92
C ASN A 254 -5.02 29.76 -4.39
N LEU A 255 -5.41 29.19 -3.25
CA LEU A 255 -4.78 28.01 -2.64
C LEU A 255 -5.84 27.02 -2.10
N PRO A 256 -6.62 26.40 -2.98
CA PRO A 256 -7.83 25.67 -2.59
C PRO A 256 -7.52 24.37 -1.80
N LEU A 257 -8.37 24.05 -0.83
CA LEU A 257 -8.47 22.74 -0.16
C LEU A 257 -9.61 21.87 -0.72
N PHE A 258 -10.48 22.45 -1.56
CA PHE A 258 -11.60 21.77 -2.20
C PHE A 258 -11.38 21.58 -3.71
N GLU A 259 -12.11 20.63 -4.27
CA GLU A 259 -12.25 20.37 -5.70
C GLU A 259 -10.93 19.98 -6.42
N GLU A 260 -10.89 20.10 -7.74
CA GLU A 260 -9.84 19.51 -8.60
C GLU A 260 -8.44 20.07 -8.36
N TYR A 261 -8.33 21.30 -7.85
CA TYR A 261 -7.06 21.98 -7.62
C TYR A 261 -6.55 21.91 -6.19
N SER A 262 -7.20 21.10 -5.35
CA SER A 262 -6.84 20.93 -3.95
C SER A 262 -5.34 20.64 -3.77
N ILE A 263 -4.75 21.25 -2.74
CA ILE A 263 -3.36 21.01 -2.34
C ILE A 263 -3.23 19.82 -1.38
N ILE A 264 -4.32 19.26 -0.88
CA ILE A 264 -4.27 18.12 0.05
C ILE A 264 -3.71 16.89 -0.65
N GLY A 265 -2.80 16.17 0.01
CA GLY A 265 -2.10 15.00 -0.53
C GLY A 265 -0.87 15.34 -1.38
N ARG A 266 -0.54 16.63 -1.54
CA ARG A 266 0.67 17.09 -2.22
C ARG A 266 1.82 17.32 -1.25
N SER A 267 3.03 17.50 -1.76
CA SER A 267 4.21 17.81 -0.95
C SER A 267 4.42 19.31 -0.74
N PHE A 268 4.99 19.65 0.40
CA PHE A 268 5.47 20.96 0.79
C PHE A 268 7.00 20.89 0.91
N VAL A 269 7.70 21.87 0.36
CA VAL A 269 9.17 21.89 0.25
C VAL A 269 9.69 23.21 0.78
N VAL A 270 10.78 23.16 1.56
CA VAL A 270 11.58 24.34 1.92
C VAL A 270 12.93 24.23 1.24
N HIS A 271 13.44 25.34 0.72
CA HIS A 271 14.72 25.46 0.03
C HIS A 271 15.78 26.10 0.94
N ARG A 272 17.04 25.74 0.70
CA ARG A 272 18.21 26.42 1.25
C ARG A 272 18.49 27.74 0.54
N THR A 273 19.37 28.56 1.12
CA THR A 273 19.87 29.81 0.53
C THR A 273 20.64 29.63 -0.78
N ASP A 274 21.23 28.47 -1.02
CA ASP A 274 21.85 28.10 -2.30
C ASP A 274 20.84 27.64 -3.38
N GLY A 275 19.55 27.57 -3.03
CA GLY A 275 18.46 27.15 -3.92
C GLY A 275 18.17 25.66 -3.92
N SER A 276 19.01 24.82 -3.31
CA SER A 276 18.74 23.39 -3.16
C SER A 276 17.52 23.13 -2.28
N ARG A 277 16.83 22.00 -2.49
CA ARG A 277 15.72 21.60 -1.62
C ARG A 277 16.28 21.10 -0.30
N TRP A 278 15.79 21.65 0.81
CA TRP A 278 16.29 21.36 2.15
C TRP A 278 15.54 20.18 2.78
N PHE A 279 14.23 20.31 2.95
CA PHE A 279 13.36 19.25 3.45
C PHE A 279 11.98 19.36 2.82
N CYS A 280 11.24 18.26 2.88
CA CYS A 280 9.89 18.17 2.36
C CYS A 280 9.01 17.30 3.24
N ALA A 281 7.70 17.56 3.21
CA ALA A 281 6.69 16.80 3.94
C ALA A 281 5.35 16.87 3.19
N ASN A 282 4.39 16.01 3.54
CA ASN A 282 3.08 15.97 2.88
C ASN A 282 2.05 16.91 3.55
N VAL A 283 1.19 17.51 2.72
CA VAL A 283 -0.02 18.24 3.14
C VAL A 283 -1.09 17.20 3.46
N ASN A 284 -1.19 16.81 4.73
CA ASN A 284 -2.01 15.68 5.15
C ASN A 284 -3.37 16.09 5.71
N TYR A 285 -4.32 15.16 5.68
CA TYR A 285 -5.53 15.23 6.48
C TYR A 285 -5.16 15.07 7.97
N PRO A 286 -5.60 15.97 8.87
CA PRO A 286 -5.41 15.79 10.30
C PRO A 286 -6.45 14.84 10.92
N GLU A 287 -7.51 14.51 10.19
CA GLU A 287 -8.56 13.56 10.57
C GLU A 287 -8.33 12.17 9.97
N ASP A 288 -9.09 11.18 10.45
CA ASP A 288 -9.12 9.83 9.89
C ASP A 288 -9.54 9.86 8.40
N THR A 289 -8.87 9.05 7.59
CA THR A 289 -9.21 8.88 6.17
C THR A 289 -9.63 7.44 5.85
N VAL A 290 -10.43 7.29 4.79
CA VAL A 290 -10.62 6.00 4.11
C VAL A 290 -9.62 5.94 2.97
N ILE A 291 -8.86 4.85 2.89
CA ILE A 291 -7.87 4.62 1.84
C ILE A 291 -8.24 3.33 1.12
N LEU A 292 -8.27 3.38 -0.21
CA LEU A 292 -8.41 2.19 -1.06
C LEU A 292 -7.18 2.08 -1.97
N MET A 293 -6.77 0.85 -2.28
CA MET A 293 -5.63 0.57 -3.16
C MET A 293 -5.98 -0.46 -4.23
N ALA A 294 -5.34 -0.34 -5.40
CA ALA A 294 -5.40 -1.31 -6.47
C ALA A 294 -4.00 -1.57 -7.02
N LYS A 295 -3.49 -2.80 -6.85
CA LYS A 295 -2.13 -3.20 -7.27
C LYS A 295 -2.18 -3.91 -8.63
N PHE A 296 -1.33 -3.47 -9.55
CA PHE A 296 -1.19 -4.02 -10.88
C PHE A 296 0.06 -4.92 -10.95
N TRP A 297 -0.07 -6.03 -11.68
CA TRP A 297 0.96 -7.08 -11.74
C TRP A 297 1.39 -7.43 -13.16
N TYR A 298 0.54 -7.20 -14.17
CA TYR A 298 0.88 -7.47 -15.57
C TYR A 298 -0.13 -6.79 -16.53
N PRO A 299 0.29 -6.37 -17.74
CA PRO A 299 1.66 -6.02 -18.14
C PRO A 299 2.10 -4.65 -17.56
N VAL A 300 1.24 -4.04 -16.74
CA VAL A 300 1.53 -2.83 -15.97
C VAL A 300 1.78 -3.25 -14.53
N LEU A 301 2.82 -2.70 -13.93
CA LEU A 301 3.24 -2.87 -12.54
C LEU A 301 2.94 -1.60 -11.76
N GLY A 302 2.90 -1.69 -10.44
CA GLY A 302 2.69 -0.56 -9.54
C GLY A 302 1.27 -0.52 -8.98
N TYR A 303 0.78 0.67 -8.62
CA TYR A 303 -0.48 0.78 -7.91
C TYR A 303 -1.23 2.09 -8.14
N MET A 304 -2.53 2.05 -7.83
CA MET A 304 -3.38 3.22 -7.62
C MET A 304 -3.75 3.32 -6.14
N MET A 305 -3.58 4.50 -5.53
CA MET A 305 -4.06 4.82 -4.19
C MET A 305 -5.16 5.88 -4.25
N LEU A 306 -6.23 5.65 -3.50
CA LEU A 306 -7.36 6.55 -3.33
C LEU A 306 -7.47 6.95 -1.87
N ARG A 307 -7.59 8.25 -1.56
CA ARG A 307 -7.74 8.75 -0.18
C ARG A 307 -8.86 9.78 -0.07
N GLN A 308 -9.75 9.60 0.90
CA GLN A 308 -10.92 10.45 1.16
C GLN A 308 -11.11 10.62 2.67
N SER A 309 -11.69 11.75 3.11
CA SER A 309 -12.08 11.91 4.52
C SER A 309 -13.06 10.83 4.96
N LYS A 310 -12.89 10.28 6.17
CA LYS A 310 -13.80 9.30 6.75
C LYS A 310 -15.08 9.92 7.30
N SER A 311 -15.07 11.22 7.61
CA SER A 311 -16.21 11.94 8.19
C SER A 311 -17.24 12.36 7.15
N ASP A 312 -16.86 12.42 5.87
CA ASP A 312 -17.71 12.84 4.76
C ASP A 312 -17.47 12.00 3.48
N ALA A 313 -18.44 11.13 3.15
CA ALA A 313 -18.43 10.28 1.94
C ALA A 313 -18.53 11.06 0.61
N MET A 314 -18.92 12.33 0.67
CA MET A 314 -19.00 13.23 -0.48
C MET A 314 -17.81 14.19 -0.57
N SER A 315 -16.87 14.11 0.37
CA SER A 315 -15.62 14.86 0.33
C SER A 315 -14.78 14.48 -0.88
N ASP A 316 -13.83 15.34 -1.22
CA ASP A 316 -12.96 15.10 -2.37
C ASP A 316 -12.07 13.89 -2.16
N THR A 317 -11.92 13.10 -3.22
CA THR A 317 -11.05 11.93 -3.28
C THR A 317 -9.76 12.30 -3.99
N SER A 318 -8.64 12.12 -3.32
CA SER A 318 -7.30 12.19 -3.92
C SER A 318 -6.97 10.85 -4.57
N ILE A 319 -6.36 10.90 -5.76
CA ILE A 319 -6.02 9.73 -6.57
C ILE A 319 -4.55 9.84 -6.95
N TYR A 320 -3.76 8.83 -6.62
CA TYR A 320 -2.34 8.73 -6.95
C TYR A 320 -2.09 7.45 -7.74
N PHE A 321 -1.34 7.57 -8.84
CA PHE A 321 -0.84 6.44 -9.63
C PHE A 321 0.67 6.49 -9.72
N GLU A 322 1.27 5.33 -9.52
CA GLU A 322 2.66 5.05 -9.81
C GLU A 322 2.72 3.73 -10.58
N LEU A 323 3.02 3.80 -11.88
CA LEU A 323 2.86 2.70 -12.82
C LEU A 323 4.06 2.58 -13.76
N ASP A 324 4.48 1.34 -14.02
CA ASP A 324 5.56 0.99 -14.95
C ASP A 324 5.16 -0.16 -15.87
N TYR A 325 5.77 -0.25 -17.04
CA TYR A 325 5.62 -1.43 -17.89
C TYR A 325 6.50 -2.59 -17.43
N SER A 326 5.95 -3.81 -17.34
CA SER A 326 6.72 -5.00 -16.96
C SER A 326 7.85 -5.31 -17.95
N ASP A 327 7.63 -5.03 -19.23
CA ASP A 327 8.56 -5.33 -20.32
C ASP A 327 9.68 -4.27 -20.52
N GLY A 328 9.64 -3.18 -19.74
CA GLY A 328 10.59 -2.08 -19.85
C GLY A 328 10.40 -1.19 -21.08
N SER A 329 9.23 -1.24 -21.72
CA SER A 329 8.90 -0.35 -22.85
C SER A 329 8.96 1.14 -22.48
N GLY A 330 8.93 1.99 -23.51
CA GLY A 330 9.03 3.45 -23.36
C GLY A 330 7.87 4.05 -22.57
N PRO A 331 8.03 5.27 -22.03
CA PRO A 331 6.97 5.91 -21.27
C PRO A 331 5.84 6.30 -22.21
N THR A 332 4.61 6.08 -21.77
CA THR A 332 3.40 6.42 -22.51
C THR A 332 2.52 7.33 -21.66
N THR A 333 1.73 8.16 -22.32
CA THR A 333 0.87 9.16 -21.68
C THR A 333 -0.53 9.09 -22.25
N ASP A 334 -1.47 9.68 -21.53
CA ASP A 334 -2.87 9.80 -21.96
C ASP A 334 -3.59 8.45 -22.14
N HIS A 335 -3.26 7.49 -21.27
CA HIS A 335 -4.01 6.24 -21.18
C HIS A 335 -5.43 6.49 -20.69
N VAL A 336 -6.39 5.94 -21.42
CA VAL A 336 -7.78 5.88 -20.95
C VAL A 336 -7.84 4.86 -19.82
N TRP A 337 -8.53 5.24 -18.75
CA TRP A 337 -8.84 4.42 -17.60
C TRP A 337 -10.29 4.63 -17.16
N LYS A 338 -10.85 3.61 -16.50
CA LYS A 338 -12.20 3.64 -15.92
C LYS A 338 -12.27 2.82 -14.65
N ILE A 339 -13.28 3.07 -13.82
CA ILE A 339 -13.72 2.14 -12.79
C ILE A 339 -14.85 1.28 -13.35
N ALA A 340 -14.69 -0.04 -13.26
CA ALA A 340 -15.59 -1.06 -13.75
C ALA A 340 -16.29 -1.77 -12.58
N GLU A 341 -17.53 -2.22 -12.79
CA GLU A 341 -18.46 -2.62 -11.73
C GLU A 341 -18.12 -3.91 -10.96
N ARG A 342 -17.24 -4.79 -11.47
CA ARG A 342 -16.89 -6.07 -10.85
C ARG A 342 -15.39 -6.20 -10.59
N ARG A 343 -15.04 -7.15 -9.71
CA ARG A 343 -13.66 -7.58 -9.44
C ARG A 343 -13.00 -8.18 -10.69
N SER A 344 -11.68 -8.00 -10.78
CA SER A 344 -10.86 -8.62 -11.81
C SER A 344 -10.49 -10.04 -11.38
N THR A 345 -10.66 -11.02 -12.28
CA THR A 345 -10.20 -12.40 -12.12
C THR A 345 -9.36 -12.87 -13.32
N ASP A 346 -9.15 -11.99 -14.30
CA ASP A 346 -8.50 -12.28 -15.59
C ASP A 346 -7.50 -11.18 -15.97
N TRP A 347 -6.88 -10.53 -14.98
CA TRP A 347 -5.86 -9.49 -15.17
C TRP A 347 -4.58 -10.03 -15.84
N ASN A 348 -4.27 -11.31 -15.62
CA ASN A 348 -3.07 -11.99 -16.10
C ASN A 348 -3.25 -12.62 -17.50
N ASP A 349 -4.45 -12.54 -18.12
CA ASP A 349 -4.68 -13.16 -19.43
C ASP A 349 -3.72 -12.58 -20.47
N LYS A 350 -2.99 -13.44 -21.20
CA LYS A 350 -2.02 -13.01 -22.20
C LYS A 350 -2.68 -12.42 -23.45
N ASP A 351 -3.94 -12.78 -23.71
CA ASP A 351 -4.74 -12.22 -24.78
C ASP A 351 -5.39 -10.90 -24.33
N SER A 352 -4.96 -9.78 -24.91
CA SER A 352 -5.48 -8.46 -24.59
C SER A 352 -6.96 -8.27 -24.91
N ALA A 353 -7.53 -9.10 -25.81
CA ALA A 353 -8.97 -9.08 -26.09
C ALA A 353 -9.78 -9.66 -24.92
N ARG A 354 -9.25 -10.66 -24.21
CA ARG A 354 -9.91 -11.34 -23.09
C ARG A 354 -9.52 -10.76 -21.73
N ARG A 355 -8.30 -10.21 -21.59
CA ARG A 355 -7.83 -9.58 -20.35
C ARG A 355 -8.84 -8.56 -19.81
N CYS A 356 -9.10 -8.58 -18.51
CA CYS A 356 -10.00 -7.66 -17.82
C CYS A 356 -11.48 -7.73 -18.25
N SER A 357 -11.90 -8.83 -18.90
CA SER A 357 -13.30 -9.06 -19.29
C SER A 357 -14.22 -9.33 -18.11
N SER A 358 -13.69 -9.92 -17.03
CA SER A 358 -14.47 -10.20 -15.82
C SER A 358 -15.01 -8.93 -15.17
N THR A 359 -14.32 -7.79 -15.35
CA THR A 359 -14.65 -6.51 -14.70
C THR A 359 -15.98 -5.90 -15.12
N GLY A 360 -16.51 -6.28 -16.29
CA GLY A 360 -17.82 -5.83 -16.78
C GLY A 360 -17.86 -4.38 -17.28
N ASN A 361 -19.01 -3.73 -17.11
CA ASN A 361 -19.26 -2.39 -17.61
C ASN A 361 -18.67 -1.31 -16.70
N VAL A 362 -18.75 -0.05 -17.14
CA VAL A 362 -18.38 1.10 -16.30
C VAL A 362 -19.25 1.15 -15.05
N PHE A 363 -18.65 1.47 -13.90
CA PHE A 363 -19.38 1.60 -12.65
C PHE A 363 -20.38 2.77 -12.71
N ASN A 364 -21.67 2.44 -12.70
CA ASN A 364 -22.76 3.38 -12.94
C ASN A 364 -23.89 3.19 -11.89
N PRO A 365 -23.64 3.50 -10.61
CA PRO A 365 -24.60 3.26 -9.53
C PRO A 365 -25.91 4.09 -9.65
N PHE A 366 -25.91 5.13 -10.50
CA PHE A 366 -27.07 5.97 -10.76
C PHE A 366 -27.88 5.55 -11.98
N ASN A 367 -27.49 4.46 -12.67
CA ASN A 367 -28.14 3.95 -13.88
C ASN A 367 -28.30 5.02 -14.98
N LEU A 368 -27.25 5.82 -15.20
CA LEU A 368 -27.21 6.79 -16.29
C LEU A 368 -27.30 6.08 -17.64
N ARG A 369 -27.97 6.71 -18.60
CA ARG A 369 -28.03 6.24 -19.98
C ARG A 369 -26.74 6.66 -20.70
N LEU A 370 -25.97 5.69 -21.20
CA LEU A 370 -24.60 5.90 -21.72
C LEU A 370 -24.51 5.96 -23.26
N ASP A 371 -25.63 6.20 -23.94
CA ASP A 371 -25.74 6.32 -25.39
C ASP A 371 -26.13 7.76 -25.82
N GLY A 372 -26.32 7.98 -27.12
CA GLY A 372 -26.72 9.28 -27.65
C GLY A 372 -25.73 10.40 -27.32
N GLN A 373 -26.22 11.49 -26.74
CA GLN A 373 -25.43 12.68 -26.39
C GLN A 373 -24.55 12.50 -25.13
N TYR A 374 -24.54 11.33 -24.48
CA TYR A 374 -23.70 11.11 -23.29
C TYR A 374 -22.21 11.41 -23.57
N ASN A 375 -21.70 11.05 -24.75
CA ASN A 375 -20.31 11.31 -25.12
C ASN A 375 -19.99 12.80 -25.32
N GLU A 376 -20.99 13.63 -25.63
CA GLU A 376 -20.84 15.08 -25.80
C GLU A 376 -21.06 15.84 -24.47
N THR A 377 -21.80 15.24 -23.54
CA THR A 377 -22.19 15.87 -22.28
C THR A 377 -21.29 15.47 -21.11
N CYS A 378 -20.81 14.23 -21.05
CA CYS A 378 -19.77 13.82 -20.11
C CYS A 378 -18.41 14.34 -20.59
N THR A 379 -18.01 15.47 -20.04
CA THR A 379 -16.72 16.16 -20.28
C THR A 379 -16.10 16.57 -18.95
N ARG A 380 -14.86 17.07 -18.97
CA ARG A 380 -14.15 17.52 -17.77
C ARG A 380 -14.90 18.63 -17.06
N GLU A 381 -15.35 19.62 -17.82
CA GLU A 381 -16.11 20.77 -17.33
C GLU A 381 -17.49 20.36 -16.83
N ARG A 382 -18.04 19.25 -17.35
CA ARG A 382 -19.38 18.74 -17.06
C ARG A 382 -19.33 17.40 -16.32
N GLY A 383 -18.38 17.23 -15.40
CA GLY A 383 -18.10 15.96 -14.73
C GLY A 383 -19.29 15.31 -13.99
N PHE A 384 -20.34 16.06 -13.66
CA PHE A 384 -21.58 15.53 -13.07
C PHE A 384 -22.46 14.75 -14.04
N HIS A 385 -22.31 14.90 -15.37
CA HIS A 385 -22.98 14.05 -16.36
C HIS A 385 -22.36 12.66 -16.48
N CYS A 386 -21.12 12.50 -16.03
CA CYS A 386 -20.39 11.27 -16.19
C CYS A 386 -20.87 10.21 -15.20
N ALA A 387 -20.91 8.94 -15.64
CA ALA A 387 -21.00 7.82 -14.71
C ALA A 387 -19.82 7.88 -13.73
N VAL A 388 -20.02 7.40 -12.49
CA VAL A 388 -19.00 7.46 -11.44
C VAL A 388 -17.66 6.88 -11.90
N GLY A 389 -17.71 5.77 -12.65
CA GLY A 389 -16.54 5.10 -13.18
C GLY A 389 -16.00 5.63 -14.51
N ASP A 390 -16.63 6.60 -15.16
CA ASP A 390 -16.12 7.21 -16.40
C ASP A 390 -15.10 8.31 -16.05
N THR A 391 -13.91 7.88 -15.64
CA THR A 391 -12.92 8.74 -14.97
C THR A 391 -12.08 9.55 -15.93
N THR A 392 -11.64 8.99 -17.06
CA THR A 392 -10.76 9.70 -18.01
C THR A 392 -11.39 10.97 -18.55
N LYS A 393 -12.67 10.93 -18.93
CA LYS A 393 -13.37 12.10 -19.47
C LYS A 393 -13.45 13.24 -18.45
N ARG A 394 -13.53 12.88 -17.16
CA ARG A 394 -13.64 13.84 -16.06
C ARG A 394 -12.29 14.35 -15.57
N LEU A 395 -11.26 13.51 -15.57
CA LEU A 395 -10.00 13.77 -14.87
C LEU A 395 -8.76 13.82 -15.78
N GLY A 396 -8.90 13.37 -17.03
CA GLY A 396 -7.78 13.17 -17.95
C GLY A 396 -7.19 11.77 -17.92
N GLY A 397 -6.34 11.47 -18.90
CA GLY A 397 -5.63 10.20 -19.00
C GLY A 397 -4.48 10.09 -17.98
N ILE A 398 -4.03 8.86 -17.75
CA ILE A 398 -2.90 8.55 -16.87
C ILE A 398 -1.62 8.29 -17.67
N GLN A 399 -0.51 8.24 -16.96
CA GLN A 399 0.82 7.99 -17.54
C GLN A 399 1.36 6.66 -17.00
N ILE A 400 2.10 5.94 -17.84
CA ILE A 400 2.85 4.74 -17.48
C ILE A 400 4.32 5.04 -17.80
N ARG A 401 5.19 4.85 -16.82
CA ARG A 401 6.61 5.19 -16.92
C ARG A 401 7.37 4.17 -17.76
N SER A 402 8.61 4.56 -18.11
CA SER A 402 9.55 3.72 -18.83
C SER A 402 10.43 2.93 -17.88
N GLY A 403 10.89 1.77 -18.35
CA GLY A 403 11.99 1.01 -17.76
C GLY A 403 13.41 1.57 -18.02
N ALA A 404 13.55 2.83 -18.45
CA ALA A 404 14.85 3.44 -18.73
C ALA A 404 15.24 4.48 -17.66
N LYS A 405 16.27 4.16 -16.86
CA LYS A 405 16.91 5.01 -15.85
C LYS A 405 16.92 6.50 -16.24
N ARG A 406 16.47 7.35 -15.29
CA ARG A 406 16.63 8.83 -15.26
C ARG A 406 15.70 9.65 -16.16
N GLN A 407 14.43 9.28 -16.30
CA GLN A 407 13.41 10.29 -16.57
C GLN A 407 12.71 10.67 -15.26
N PRO A 408 12.37 11.96 -15.03
CA PRO A 408 11.59 12.35 -13.87
C PRO A 408 10.33 11.49 -13.79
N ALA A 409 10.04 10.93 -12.62
CA ALA A 409 8.96 9.98 -12.47
C ALA A 409 7.65 10.60 -12.94
N LYS A 410 7.15 10.12 -14.08
CA LYS A 410 5.84 10.50 -14.63
C LYS A 410 4.73 9.82 -13.83
N LYS A 411 4.58 10.23 -12.57
CA LYS A 411 3.49 9.84 -11.66
C LYS A 411 2.22 10.59 -12.06
N THR A 412 1.07 10.15 -11.58
CA THR A 412 -0.19 10.89 -11.79
C THR A 412 -0.86 11.17 -10.46
N PHE A 413 -1.14 12.43 -10.15
CA PHE A 413 -1.88 12.84 -8.95
C PHE A 413 -3.04 13.75 -9.33
N MET A 414 -4.25 13.41 -8.89
CA MET A 414 -5.47 14.13 -9.19
C MET A 414 -6.39 14.20 -7.97
N THR A 415 -7.30 15.17 -7.95
CA THR A 415 -8.36 15.26 -6.96
C THR A 415 -9.71 15.32 -7.68
N THR A 416 -10.71 14.60 -7.16
CA THR A 416 -12.06 14.60 -7.73
C THR A 416 -13.11 14.76 -6.64
N THR A 417 -14.15 15.54 -6.93
CA THR A 417 -15.31 15.68 -6.05
C THR A 417 -16.24 14.46 -6.13
N PHE A 418 -16.01 13.52 -7.05
CA PHE A 418 -17.00 12.52 -7.45
C PHE A 418 -16.45 11.10 -7.62
N LEU A 419 -15.88 10.54 -6.56
CA LEU A 419 -15.46 9.13 -6.49
C LEU A 419 -15.49 8.61 -5.03
N PRO A 420 -16.67 8.30 -4.46
CA PRO A 420 -16.79 7.92 -3.05
C PRO A 420 -16.01 6.65 -2.70
N LEU A 421 -15.30 6.65 -1.58
CA LEU A 421 -14.55 5.48 -1.07
C LEU A 421 -15.30 4.70 0.02
N HIS A 422 -16.42 5.25 0.49
CA HIS A 422 -17.29 4.62 1.47
C HIS A 422 -18.73 5.08 1.29
N GLY A 423 -19.65 4.47 2.02
CA GLY A 423 -21.09 4.69 1.84
C GLY A 423 -21.68 3.87 0.67
N PRO A 424 -22.93 4.15 0.28
CA PRO A 424 -23.72 3.30 -0.62
C PRO A 424 -23.22 3.28 -2.07
N TYR A 425 -22.39 4.25 -2.46
CA TYR A 425 -21.84 4.39 -3.81
C TYR A 425 -20.31 4.20 -3.84
N SER A 426 -19.78 3.52 -2.82
CA SER A 426 -18.35 3.23 -2.70
C SER A 426 -17.83 2.46 -3.92
N VAL A 427 -16.60 2.78 -4.34
CA VAL A 427 -15.86 2.02 -5.35
C VAL A 427 -15.06 0.84 -4.78
N GLU A 428 -15.17 0.58 -3.47
CA GLU A 428 -14.56 -0.60 -2.84
C GLU A 428 -15.13 -1.90 -3.43
N GLY A 429 -14.25 -2.85 -3.79
CA GLY A 429 -14.61 -4.12 -4.42
C GLY A 429 -14.91 -4.04 -5.92
N THR A 430 -14.83 -2.86 -6.53
CA THR A 430 -14.86 -2.65 -7.99
C THR A 430 -13.44 -2.81 -8.57
N SER A 431 -13.24 -2.58 -9.87
CA SER A 431 -11.90 -2.64 -10.49
C SER A 431 -11.56 -1.40 -11.28
N VAL A 432 -10.28 -1.00 -11.27
CA VAL A 432 -9.74 -0.05 -12.25
C VAL A 432 -9.32 -0.82 -13.51
N VAL A 433 -9.63 -0.28 -14.68
CA VAL A 433 -9.22 -0.83 -15.99
C VAL A 433 -8.50 0.26 -16.77
N ILE A 434 -7.30 -0.05 -17.24
CA ILE A 434 -6.45 0.80 -18.07
C ILE A 434 -6.49 0.25 -19.49
N PHE A 435 -6.64 1.12 -20.48
CA PHE A 435 -6.63 0.79 -21.91
C PHE A 435 -5.28 1.12 -22.54
N ASP A 436 -4.98 0.48 -23.67
CA ASP A 436 -3.81 0.81 -24.48
C ASP A 436 -3.91 2.24 -25.06
N THR A 437 -2.79 2.75 -25.60
CA THR A 437 -2.74 4.10 -26.20
C THR A 437 -3.66 4.25 -27.42
N ASN A 438 -3.99 3.14 -28.08
CA ASN A 438 -4.94 3.11 -29.20
C ASN A 438 -6.40 3.11 -28.74
N ARG A 439 -6.65 2.98 -27.42
CA ARG A 439 -7.95 2.96 -26.77
C ARG A 439 -8.86 1.81 -27.24
N GLN A 440 -8.27 0.73 -27.76
CA GLN A 440 -9.02 -0.41 -28.31
C GLN A 440 -9.03 -1.60 -27.36
N ASN A 441 -7.90 -1.87 -26.72
CA ASN A 441 -7.75 -3.05 -25.86
C ASN A 441 -7.57 -2.67 -24.40
N ARG A 442 -8.02 -3.57 -23.52
CA ARG A 442 -7.76 -3.46 -22.08
C ARG A 442 -6.31 -3.87 -21.86
N LEU A 443 -5.50 -2.91 -21.42
CA LEU A 443 -4.08 -3.11 -21.16
C LEU A 443 -3.89 -3.86 -19.85
N ALA A 444 -4.45 -3.35 -18.75
CA ALA A 444 -4.32 -3.91 -17.40
C ALA A 444 -5.54 -3.57 -16.53
N CYS A 445 -5.75 -4.32 -15.45
CA CYS A 445 -6.77 -4.03 -14.45
C CYS A 445 -6.38 -4.55 -13.08
N ALA A 446 -6.96 -3.93 -12.05
CA ALA A 446 -6.75 -4.31 -10.66
C ALA A 446 -8.04 -4.09 -9.87
N THR A 447 -8.35 -5.02 -8.97
CA THR A 447 -9.45 -4.87 -8.00
C THR A 447 -9.07 -3.82 -6.95
N ILE A 448 -10.03 -3.00 -6.54
CA ILE A 448 -9.88 -1.94 -5.53
C ILE A 448 -10.24 -2.52 -4.16
N TYR A 449 -9.26 -2.59 -3.26
CA TYR A 449 -9.41 -3.10 -1.90
C TYR A 449 -9.27 -1.99 -0.87
N ARG A 450 -9.80 -2.22 0.33
CA ARG A 450 -9.58 -1.34 1.47
C ARG A 450 -8.17 -1.52 2.00
N HIS A 451 -7.43 -0.42 2.09
CA HIS A 451 -6.14 -0.40 2.75
C HIS A 451 -6.34 -0.29 4.27
N TRP A 452 -5.49 -1.01 5.02
CA TRP A 452 -5.46 -0.94 6.46
C TRP A 452 -4.10 -0.40 6.92
N PRO A 453 -4.09 0.53 7.89
CA PRO A 453 -2.86 1.05 8.47
C PRO A 453 -1.97 -0.08 8.99
N TYR A 454 -0.66 0.04 8.78
CA TYR A 454 0.29 -0.86 9.38
C TYR A 454 0.43 -0.53 10.85
N GLN A 455 0.25 -1.56 11.67
CA GLN A 455 0.40 -1.47 13.11
C GLN A 455 1.38 -2.54 13.56
N ALA A 456 2.51 -2.10 14.10
CA ALA A 456 3.51 -2.99 14.66
C ALA A 456 3.50 -2.83 16.18
N THR A 457 3.32 -3.92 16.91
CA THR A 457 3.30 -3.91 18.37
C THR A 457 4.37 -4.85 18.89
N MET A 458 5.16 -4.36 19.84
CA MET A 458 6.04 -5.19 20.66
C MET A 458 5.31 -5.49 21.98
N PRO A 459 4.75 -6.70 22.16
CA PRO A 459 3.89 -7.01 23.31
C PRO A 459 4.67 -7.36 24.58
N HIS A 460 5.87 -7.96 24.45
CA HIS A 460 6.68 -8.43 25.57
C HIS A 460 8.17 -8.34 25.24
N LEU A 461 8.99 -7.99 26.24
CA LEU A 461 10.44 -8.11 26.18
C LEU A 461 10.85 -9.46 26.78
N ILE A 462 11.71 -10.19 26.09
CA ILE A 462 12.27 -11.46 26.51
C ILE A 462 13.37 -11.18 27.55
N ASP A 463 13.00 -11.07 28.83
CA ASP A 463 13.92 -11.32 29.96
C ASP A 463 13.14 -11.62 31.25
N SER A 464 13.35 -12.82 31.80
CA SER A 464 12.77 -13.27 33.07
C SER A 464 13.32 -12.53 34.30
N LYS A 465 14.39 -11.74 34.15
CA LYS A 465 15.06 -11.01 35.23
C LYS A 465 14.63 -9.55 35.38
N THR A 466 13.88 -8.99 34.42
CA THR A 466 13.39 -7.60 34.49
C THR A 466 11.90 -7.57 34.84
N GLN A 467 11.47 -6.63 35.69
CA GLN A 467 10.03 -6.34 35.91
C GLN A 467 9.44 -5.47 34.78
N LEU A 468 10.12 -5.43 33.63
CA LEU A 468 9.77 -4.55 32.53
C LEU A 468 8.52 -5.08 31.83
N GLN A 469 7.46 -4.29 31.85
CA GLN A 469 6.16 -4.64 31.30
C GLN A 469 5.64 -3.50 30.46
N GLY A 470 4.78 -3.80 29.48
CA GLY A 470 4.17 -2.79 28.65
C GLY A 470 4.27 -3.10 27.17
N LYS A 471 3.82 -2.14 26.37
CA LYS A 471 3.80 -2.24 24.92
C LYS A 471 4.29 -0.95 24.28
N ILE A 472 4.98 -1.12 23.17
CA ILE A 472 5.28 -0.04 22.24
C ILE A 472 4.57 -0.38 20.94
N THR A 473 3.77 0.56 20.45
CA THR A 473 3.00 0.39 19.22
C THR A 473 3.39 1.48 18.24
N PHE A 474 3.73 1.08 17.02
CA PHE A 474 3.87 1.96 15.89
C PHE A 474 2.63 1.84 15.01
N THR A 475 2.15 2.97 14.48
CA THR A 475 1.03 3.00 13.54
C THR A 475 1.34 3.97 12.41
N GLN A 476 1.17 3.51 11.17
CA GLN A 476 1.38 4.32 9.98
C GLN A 476 0.24 4.05 8.98
N GLU A 477 -0.42 5.11 8.50
CA GLU A 477 -1.57 5.00 7.60
C GLU A 477 -1.18 4.50 6.21
N THR A 478 -0.16 5.12 5.61
CA THR A 478 0.45 4.73 4.33
C THR A 478 1.94 5.06 4.34
N GLU A 479 2.67 4.66 3.30
CA GLU A 479 4.08 5.06 3.12
C GLU A 479 4.30 6.58 3.01
N PHE A 480 3.23 7.36 2.76
CA PHE A 480 3.25 8.83 2.66
C PHE A 480 2.99 9.55 3.99
N ASP A 481 2.61 8.82 5.05
CA ASP A 481 2.25 9.37 6.35
C ASP A 481 3.37 9.14 7.37
N ALA A 482 3.58 10.09 8.29
CA ALA A 482 4.55 9.91 9.36
C ALA A 482 4.02 8.93 10.43
N PRO A 483 4.80 7.93 10.85
CA PRO A 483 4.37 6.98 11.86
C PRO A 483 4.20 7.63 13.24
N MET A 484 3.15 7.20 13.94
CA MET A 484 2.95 7.49 15.36
C MET A 484 3.60 6.39 16.20
N VAL A 485 4.43 6.79 17.16
CA VAL A 485 4.98 5.90 18.18
C VAL A 485 4.23 6.14 19.49
N SER A 486 3.59 5.10 20.00
CA SER A 486 2.88 5.10 21.27
C SER A 486 3.56 4.16 22.25
N MET A 487 4.15 4.73 23.30
CA MET A 487 4.86 4.01 24.33
C MET A 487 4.03 3.89 25.60
N ASN A 488 3.97 2.69 26.16
CA ASN A 488 3.33 2.40 27.43
C ASN A 488 4.13 1.33 28.17
N MET A 489 5.15 1.76 28.92
CA MET A 489 6.13 0.89 29.58
C MET A 489 6.19 1.14 31.09
N ASP A 490 6.27 0.09 31.89
CA ASP A 490 6.39 0.05 33.34
C ASP A 490 7.61 -0.77 33.75
N GLY A 491 8.18 -0.50 34.92
CA GLY A 491 9.33 -1.27 35.42
C GLY A 491 10.65 -0.85 34.78
N LEU A 492 10.72 0.38 34.26
CA LEU A 492 11.95 1.06 33.79
C LEU A 492 12.85 1.50 34.97
N ASN A 493 13.01 0.62 35.96
CA ASN A 493 13.85 0.82 37.13
C ASN A 493 15.20 0.09 36.93
N ASN A 494 16.19 0.40 37.76
CA ASN A 494 17.50 -0.27 37.80
C ASN A 494 18.42 0.01 36.60
N GLY A 495 18.42 1.25 36.07
CA GLY A 495 19.41 1.74 35.11
C GLY A 495 19.12 1.42 33.64
N ILE A 496 17.94 0.88 33.31
CA ILE A 496 17.48 0.69 31.92
C ILE A 496 17.20 2.07 31.32
N ASN A 497 18.19 2.59 30.60
CA ASN A 497 18.16 3.98 30.13
C ASN A 497 17.96 4.09 28.62
N SER A 498 18.34 3.08 27.84
CA SER A 498 18.33 3.16 26.37
C SER A 498 17.47 2.08 25.73
N TRP A 499 17.00 2.43 24.53
CA TRP A 499 16.24 1.62 23.61
C TRP A 499 16.68 1.91 22.18
N ALA A 500 16.73 0.86 21.38
CA ALA A 500 17.04 0.94 19.96
C ALA A 500 16.38 -0.20 19.19
N ILE A 501 16.16 0.04 17.90
CA ILE A 501 15.73 -0.97 16.93
C ILE A 501 16.98 -1.45 16.19
N TYR A 502 17.11 -2.77 16.13
CA TYR A 502 18.25 -3.44 15.53
C TYR A 502 17.93 -3.94 14.13
N SER A 503 18.97 -4.29 13.38
CA SER A 503 18.82 -4.74 12.01
C SER A 503 18.13 -6.11 11.94
N ASN A 504 18.37 -7.02 12.88
CA ASN A 504 17.79 -8.35 12.83
C ASN A 504 16.61 -8.54 13.79
N PRO A 505 15.69 -9.48 13.49
CA PRO A 505 14.73 -9.99 14.46
C PRO A 505 15.41 -10.80 15.57
N ALA A 506 14.78 -10.85 16.74
CA ALA A 506 15.09 -11.77 17.81
C ALA A 506 14.44 -13.13 17.50
N VAL A 507 15.25 -14.13 17.16
CA VAL A 507 14.76 -15.47 16.76
C VAL A 507 14.80 -16.42 17.95
N GLU A 508 13.65 -17.04 18.29
CA GLU A 508 13.46 -17.89 19.47
C GLU A 508 14.38 -19.13 19.52
N ASP A 509 14.80 -19.66 18.37
CA ASP A 509 15.59 -20.90 18.27
C ASP A 509 17.09 -20.73 18.53
N SER A 510 17.57 -19.51 18.83
CA SER A 510 18.99 -19.27 19.15
C SER A 510 19.19 -19.19 20.66
N HIS A 511 20.20 -19.87 21.22
CA HIS A 511 20.57 -19.76 22.65
C HIS A 511 20.98 -18.32 23.08
N GLN A 512 20.98 -17.36 22.15
CA GLN A 512 21.40 -15.97 22.30
C GLN A 512 20.48 -14.96 21.56
N SER A 513 19.17 -15.22 21.47
CA SER A 513 18.20 -14.41 20.70
C SER A 513 18.25 -12.89 20.94
N CYS A 514 18.66 -12.49 22.16
CA CYS A 514 18.83 -11.08 22.55
C CYS A 514 20.29 -10.66 22.75
N SER A 515 21.25 -11.33 22.11
CA SER A 515 22.65 -10.90 22.10
C SER A 515 22.90 -9.85 21.03
N LYS A 516 23.92 -9.01 21.24
CA LYS A 516 24.33 -8.01 20.23
C LYS A 516 24.77 -8.67 18.92
N THR A 517 25.38 -9.85 18.98
CA THR A 517 25.78 -10.61 17.79
C THR A 517 24.55 -11.06 16.99
N ALA A 518 23.54 -11.62 17.65
CA ALA A 518 22.31 -12.05 16.99
C ALA A 518 21.53 -10.88 16.36
N LEU A 519 21.42 -9.76 17.09
CA LEU A 519 20.70 -8.57 16.64
C LEU A 519 21.47 -7.73 15.61
N SER A 520 22.77 -8.00 15.42
CA SER A 520 23.68 -7.23 14.57
C SER A 520 23.87 -5.79 15.06
N SER A 521 23.47 -4.79 14.27
CA SER A 521 23.69 -3.36 14.53
C SER A 521 22.39 -2.59 14.68
N ILE A 522 22.45 -1.38 15.25
CA ILE A 522 21.32 -0.44 15.26
C ILE A 522 20.93 -0.16 13.81
N TRP A 523 19.63 -0.24 13.52
CA TRP A 523 19.12 -0.07 12.17
C TRP A 523 19.48 1.31 11.60
N ASN A 524 20.34 1.32 10.58
CA ASN A 524 20.86 2.54 9.97
C ASN A 524 20.84 2.45 8.43
N PRO A 525 19.66 2.36 7.81
CA PRO A 525 19.54 2.18 6.36
C PRO A 525 20.07 3.37 5.56
N PHE A 526 20.26 4.51 6.21
CA PHE A 526 20.75 5.73 5.59
C PHE A 526 22.22 6.02 5.91
N SER A 527 22.93 5.06 6.53
CA SER A 527 24.37 5.17 6.81
C SER A 527 24.75 6.47 7.52
N ILE A 528 23.92 6.95 8.46
CA ILE A 528 24.19 8.18 9.21
C ILE A 528 25.44 7.99 10.06
N PRO A 529 26.47 8.83 9.91
CA PRO A 529 27.76 8.63 10.56
C PRO A 529 27.72 9.05 12.04
N PRO A 530 28.36 8.31 12.96
CA PRO A 530 28.36 8.60 14.39
C PRO A 530 28.84 10.00 14.78
N GLU A 531 29.78 10.56 14.02
CA GLU A 531 30.32 11.91 14.24
C GLU A 531 29.35 13.04 13.92
N SER A 532 28.26 12.75 13.19
CA SER A 532 27.23 13.73 12.83
C SER A 532 26.06 13.79 13.82
N LEU A 533 26.04 12.90 14.83
CA LEU A 533 24.90 12.75 15.72
C LEU A 533 24.77 13.96 16.66
N PRO A 534 23.58 14.59 16.73
CA PRO A 534 23.31 15.58 17.75
C PRO A 534 23.33 14.96 19.16
N SER A 535 23.37 15.81 20.19
CA SER A 535 23.25 15.37 21.58
C SER A 535 21.91 14.66 21.83
N VAL A 536 21.87 13.70 22.74
CA VAL A 536 20.67 12.90 23.01
C VAL A 536 19.44 13.77 23.29
N GLY A 537 18.34 13.47 22.58
CA GLY A 537 17.07 14.19 22.65
C GLY A 537 17.12 15.61 22.06
N GLN A 538 18.15 15.94 21.27
CA GLN A 538 18.31 17.22 20.58
C GLN A 538 18.29 17.02 19.06
N GLY A 539 17.99 18.08 18.32
CA GLY A 539 17.91 18.02 16.86
C GLY A 539 16.72 17.19 16.35
N SER A 540 16.72 16.96 15.04
CA SER A 540 15.62 16.29 14.34
C SER A 540 15.84 14.77 14.23
N PRO A 541 14.77 13.94 14.21
CA PRO A 541 14.89 12.49 14.03
C PRO A 541 15.64 12.04 12.77
N SER A 542 15.66 12.89 11.75
CA SER A 542 16.37 12.62 10.48
C SER A 542 17.90 12.63 10.58
N GLN A 543 18.45 13.17 11.67
CA GLN A 543 19.91 13.27 11.94
C GLN A 543 20.47 12.06 12.72
N TYR A 544 19.61 11.10 13.09
CA TYR A 544 19.99 9.89 13.81
C TYR A 544 19.74 8.65 12.96
N PRO A 545 20.53 7.56 13.15
CA PRO A 545 20.20 6.24 12.64
C PRO A 545 18.73 5.92 12.91
N MET A 546 18.03 5.34 11.93
CA MET A 546 16.58 5.17 12.02
C MET A 546 16.18 4.41 13.30
N GLY A 547 16.97 3.41 13.71
CA GLY A 547 16.74 2.63 14.91
C GLY A 547 17.25 3.24 16.21
N ASP A 548 17.95 4.38 16.21
CA ASP A 548 18.45 5.01 17.44
C ASP A 548 17.37 5.80 18.18
N MET A 549 16.48 5.09 18.87
CA MET A 549 15.32 5.69 19.51
C MET A 549 15.67 6.54 20.73
N SER A 550 16.70 6.19 21.49
CA SER A 550 17.12 7.03 22.62
C SER A 550 17.85 8.28 22.17
N GLY A 551 18.66 8.20 21.10
CA GLY A 551 19.28 9.39 20.50
C GLY A 551 18.22 10.42 20.11
N LYS A 552 17.16 9.97 19.42
CA LYS A 552 16.06 10.83 18.95
C LYS A 552 15.17 11.36 20.06
N PHE A 553 14.74 10.49 20.97
CA PHE A 553 13.65 10.80 21.91
C PHE A 553 14.10 10.86 23.37
N GLY A 554 15.40 10.82 23.61
CA GLY A 554 15.96 10.77 24.94
C GLY A 554 15.91 9.38 25.56
N TYR A 555 16.68 9.24 26.63
CA TYR A 555 16.69 8.05 27.48
C TYR A 555 15.36 7.83 28.20
N PHE A 556 15.14 6.60 28.67
CA PHE A 556 14.18 6.36 29.74
C PHE A 556 14.72 7.06 31.00
N GLU A 557 14.08 8.15 31.41
CA GLU A 557 14.59 9.04 32.48
C GLU A 557 14.48 8.44 33.92
N ASP A 558 14.72 7.14 34.13
CA ASP A 558 14.55 6.43 35.42
C ASP A 558 13.18 6.70 36.10
N ARG A 559 12.16 7.07 35.33
CA ARG A 559 10.83 7.51 35.81
C ARG A 559 9.98 6.37 36.39
N GLY A 560 10.44 5.12 36.28
CA GLY A 560 9.69 3.89 36.57
C GLY A 560 8.55 3.57 35.59
N LYS A 561 7.95 4.60 34.95
CA LYS A 561 6.93 4.50 33.90
C LYS A 561 7.19 5.49 32.77
N ASP A 562 6.95 5.07 31.53
CA ASP A 562 6.94 5.95 30.36
C ASP A 562 5.62 5.80 29.58
N ARG A 563 5.01 6.94 29.24
CA ARG A 563 3.68 7.07 28.62
C ARG A 563 3.73 8.21 27.59
N ARG A 564 4.59 8.09 26.58
CA ARG A 564 4.74 9.12 25.54
C ARG A 564 4.07 8.71 24.24
N LYS A 565 3.58 9.72 23.52
CA LYS A 565 3.24 9.64 22.09
C LYS A 565 4.14 10.61 21.35
N MET A 566 4.77 10.14 20.29
CA MET A 566 5.73 10.90 19.49
C MET A 566 5.52 10.56 18.02
N ARG A 567 5.97 11.46 17.13
CA ARG A 567 6.05 11.20 15.69
C ARG A 567 7.50 11.16 15.28
N ASP A 568 7.83 10.23 14.40
CA ASP A 568 9.16 10.13 13.80
C ASP A 568 9.01 10.22 12.28
N TYR A 569 9.32 11.39 11.72
CA TYR A 569 9.22 11.64 10.28
C TYR A 569 10.30 10.92 9.45
N ASN A 570 11.24 10.24 10.11
CA ASN A 570 12.31 9.47 9.48
C ASN A 570 12.07 7.95 9.61
N LEU A 571 11.20 7.49 10.52
CA LEU A 571 10.84 6.08 10.66
C LEU A 571 9.82 5.67 9.60
N CYS A 572 9.84 4.40 9.18
CA CYS A 572 8.81 3.85 8.30
C CYS A 572 8.48 2.40 8.67
N LEU A 573 7.23 2.01 8.46
CA LEU A 573 6.72 0.65 8.56
C LEU A 573 6.60 -0.01 7.18
N TYR A 574 6.59 0.74 6.08
CA TYR A 574 6.50 0.21 4.72
C TYR A 574 7.87 0.03 4.08
N GLY A 575 7.95 -0.83 3.07
CA GLY A 575 9.10 -0.93 2.16
C GLY A 575 10.44 -1.40 2.77
N PRO A 576 11.53 -1.34 1.99
CA PRO A 576 12.83 -1.94 2.35
C PRO A 576 13.46 -1.37 3.63
N ALA A 577 13.22 -0.08 3.90
CA ALA A 577 13.76 0.59 5.08
C ALA A 577 12.95 0.31 6.37
N SER A 578 11.89 -0.51 6.29
CA SER A 578 10.92 -0.74 7.37
C SER A 578 11.56 -1.25 8.66
N VAL A 579 11.03 -0.77 9.78
CA VAL A 579 11.34 -1.30 11.13
C VAL A 579 10.42 -2.44 11.56
N MET A 580 9.42 -2.83 10.76
CA MET A 580 8.52 -3.94 11.09
C MET A 580 9.30 -5.24 11.21
N GLU A 581 8.88 -6.09 12.15
CA GLU A 581 9.43 -7.42 12.45
C GLU A 581 10.89 -7.44 12.93
N ARG A 582 11.58 -6.30 12.93
CA ARG A 582 12.90 -6.14 13.55
C ARG A 582 12.81 -6.17 15.08
N ALA A 583 13.91 -6.53 15.72
CA ALA A 583 13.99 -6.51 17.18
C ALA A 583 14.17 -5.08 17.69
N MET A 584 13.40 -4.73 18.71
CA MET A 584 13.76 -3.68 19.63
C MET A 584 14.46 -4.29 20.84
N ALA A 585 15.52 -3.64 21.30
CA ALA A 585 16.17 -4.01 22.55
C ALA A 585 16.29 -2.81 23.49
N VAL A 586 16.27 -3.11 24.78
CA VAL A 586 16.51 -2.17 25.87
C VAL A 586 17.84 -2.47 26.54
N SER A 587 18.55 -1.43 26.99
CA SER A 587 19.90 -1.59 27.54
C SER A 587 20.28 -0.48 28.53
N TYR A 588 21.36 -0.69 29.28
CA TYR A 588 21.90 0.32 30.19
C TYR A 588 22.65 1.44 29.49
N ASP A 589 23.49 1.10 28.51
CA ASP A 589 24.49 1.98 27.92
C ASP A 589 24.77 1.65 26.44
N TYR A 590 23.77 1.11 25.72
CA TYR A 590 23.90 0.50 24.38
C TYR A 590 24.84 -0.72 24.29
N LYS A 591 25.57 -1.06 25.36
CA LYS A 591 26.51 -2.18 25.40
C LYS A 591 25.94 -3.39 26.14
N ASN A 592 25.17 -3.15 27.19
CA ASN A 592 24.61 -4.20 28.04
C ASN A 592 23.11 -4.38 27.82
N LEU A 593 22.75 -5.22 26.84
CA LEU A 593 21.35 -5.56 26.53
C LEU A 593 20.67 -6.26 27.72
N LYS A 594 19.43 -5.87 28.01
CA LYS A 594 18.61 -6.39 29.13
C LYS A 594 17.33 -7.07 28.70
N GLY A 595 16.86 -6.82 27.49
CA GLY A 595 15.69 -7.48 26.97
C GLY A 595 15.51 -7.08 25.53
N CYS A 596 14.93 -7.96 24.74
CA CYS A 596 14.59 -7.68 23.37
C CYS A 596 13.25 -8.30 23.00
N GLY A 597 12.62 -7.78 21.96
CA GLY A 597 11.38 -8.31 21.43
C GLY A 597 11.15 -7.78 20.02
N ASN A 598 10.42 -8.54 19.20
CA ASN A 598 10.15 -8.12 17.83
C ASN A 598 8.91 -7.25 17.77
N PHE A 599 8.93 -6.28 16.85
CA PHE A 599 7.72 -5.60 16.43
C PHE A 599 6.90 -6.51 15.54
N SER A 600 5.90 -7.18 16.11
CA SER A 600 5.00 -8.03 15.32
C SER A 600 3.84 -7.23 14.74
N PHE A 601 3.44 -7.58 13.52
CA PHE A 601 2.21 -7.10 12.91
C PHE A 601 0.96 -7.46 13.74
N ASP A 602 -0.02 -6.54 13.83
CA ASP A 602 -1.29 -6.81 14.53
C ASP A 602 -2.16 -7.81 13.75
N TYR A 603 -2.25 -9.04 14.28
CA TYR A 603 -2.94 -10.19 13.67
C TYR A 603 -4.47 -10.09 13.59
N SER A 604 -5.10 -9.07 14.16
CA SER A 604 -6.57 -9.03 14.29
C SER A 604 -7.34 -9.08 12.96
N LYS A 605 -6.68 -8.79 11.84
CA LYS A 605 -7.30 -8.70 10.50
C LYS A 605 -6.60 -9.51 9.40
N ALA A 606 -5.47 -10.14 9.70
CA ALA A 606 -4.67 -10.84 8.70
C ALA A 606 -4.04 -12.11 9.27
N GLU A 607 -3.95 -13.13 8.42
CA GLU A 607 -3.30 -14.41 8.73
C GLU A 607 -1.82 -14.36 8.35
N ARG A 608 -0.95 -14.92 9.20
CA ARG A 608 0.48 -15.02 8.92
C ARG A 608 0.79 -16.29 8.14
N TRP A 609 1.38 -16.11 6.97
CA TRP A 609 1.89 -17.16 6.10
C TRP A 609 3.41 -17.22 6.23
N GLU A 610 3.96 -18.43 6.39
CA GLU A 610 5.39 -18.62 6.66
C GLU A 610 5.97 -19.71 5.75
N ALA A 611 7.16 -19.45 5.22
CA ALA A 611 7.94 -20.39 4.45
C ALA A 611 9.31 -20.61 5.09
N ARG A 612 9.84 -21.82 4.94
CA ARG A 612 11.17 -22.18 5.42
C ARG A 612 11.93 -22.95 4.34
N ILE A 613 13.21 -22.64 4.25
CA ILE A 613 14.18 -23.23 3.35
C ILE A 613 15.34 -23.69 4.22
N ASP A 614 15.51 -24.98 4.40
CA ASP A 614 16.62 -25.52 5.17
C ASP A 614 17.74 -25.96 4.22
N LEU A 615 18.92 -25.36 4.38
CA LEU A 615 20.10 -25.66 3.60
C LEU A 615 21.00 -26.61 4.39
N TRP A 616 21.48 -27.64 3.72
CA TRP A 616 22.36 -28.66 4.28
C TRP A 616 23.51 -28.89 3.30
N GLY A 617 24.70 -29.20 3.84
CA GLY A 617 25.86 -29.51 3.02
C GLY A 617 27.09 -28.68 3.34
N SER A 618 27.90 -28.36 2.34
CA SER A 618 29.06 -27.46 2.47
C SER A 618 28.65 -26.07 2.95
N ILE A 619 27.41 -25.69 2.62
CA ILE A 619 26.67 -24.58 3.18
C ILE A 619 25.53 -25.14 4.03
N TYR A 620 25.32 -24.58 5.23
CA TYR A 620 24.22 -24.94 6.11
C TYR A 620 23.55 -23.70 6.70
N GLY A 621 22.31 -23.85 7.13
CA GLY A 621 21.54 -22.75 7.71
C GLY A 621 20.12 -22.77 7.17
N TYR A 622 19.44 -21.62 7.25
CA TYR A 622 18.07 -21.53 6.77
C TYR A 622 17.73 -20.14 6.24
N VAL A 623 16.69 -20.13 5.41
CA VAL A 623 15.96 -18.91 5.05
C VAL A 623 14.54 -19.08 5.57
N GLN A 624 14.05 -18.08 6.28
CA GLN A 624 12.67 -18.00 6.73
C GLN A 624 12.01 -16.77 6.11
N MET A 625 10.82 -16.97 5.57
CA MET A 625 10.02 -15.90 4.97
C MET A 625 8.65 -15.86 5.61
N TRP A 626 8.07 -14.68 5.75
CA TRP A 626 6.68 -14.56 6.15
C TRP A 626 5.99 -13.36 5.52
N GLN A 627 4.66 -13.46 5.41
CA GLN A 627 3.79 -12.47 4.81
C GLN A 627 2.44 -12.51 5.53
N TYR A 628 1.77 -11.37 5.68
CA TYR A 628 0.40 -11.31 6.18
C TYR A 628 -0.60 -11.17 5.05
N VAL A 629 -1.68 -11.96 5.13
CA VAL A 629 -2.75 -12.05 4.13
C VAL A 629 -4.08 -11.68 4.79
N TYR A 630 -4.77 -10.67 4.26
CA TYR A 630 -6.08 -10.24 4.73
C TYR A 630 -7.18 -11.16 4.20
N GLY A 631 -8.35 -11.16 4.85
CA GLY A 631 -9.48 -12.01 4.45
C GLY A 631 -10.08 -11.71 3.06
N ASP A 632 -9.66 -10.63 2.40
CA ASP A 632 -10.04 -10.28 1.03
C ASP A 632 -8.97 -10.67 -0.02
N GLY A 633 -7.90 -11.34 0.41
CA GLY A 633 -6.79 -11.81 -0.43
C GLY A 633 -5.67 -10.78 -0.63
N HIS A 634 -5.81 -9.56 -0.11
CA HIS A 634 -4.73 -8.58 -0.12
C HIS A 634 -3.56 -9.05 0.76
N THR A 635 -2.33 -8.69 0.40
CA THR A 635 -1.12 -9.12 1.13
C THR A 635 -0.25 -7.93 1.52
N THR A 636 0.51 -8.08 2.60
CA THR A 636 1.63 -7.19 2.98
C THR A 636 2.88 -7.49 2.15
N GLU A 637 3.97 -6.74 2.35
CA GLU A 637 5.30 -7.18 1.91
C GLU A 637 5.70 -8.51 2.55
N THR A 638 6.72 -9.15 1.99
CA THR A 638 7.29 -10.38 2.53
C THR A 638 8.60 -10.06 3.24
N TRP A 639 8.69 -10.45 4.49
CA TRP A 639 9.92 -10.35 5.26
C TRP A 639 10.76 -11.61 5.02
N VAL A 640 12.06 -11.43 4.82
CA VAL A 640 13.00 -12.49 4.49
C VAL A 640 14.17 -12.43 5.47
N TYR A 641 14.28 -13.44 6.32
CA TYR A 641 15.43 -13.65 7.19
C TYR A 641 16.29 -14.79 6.63
N ILE A 642 17.58 -14.53 6.40
CA ILE A 642 18.53 -15.51 5.88
C ILE A 642 19.71 -15.63 6.84
N ASP A 643 19.99 -16.83 7.31
CA ASP A 643 21.10 -17.13 8.21
C ASP A 643 21.80 -18.39 7.74
N VAL A 644 22.86 -18.18 6.96
CA VAL A 644 23.54 -19.21 6.18
C VAL A 644 25.04 -19.11 6.36
N HIS A 645 25.67 -20.25 6.61
CA HIS A 645 27.08 -20.38 6.97
C HIS A 645 27.80 -21.43 6.13
N SER A 646 29.11 -21.25 5.97
CA SER A 646 30.01 -22.24 5.36
C SER A 646 30.59 -23.19 6.41
N LYS A 647 30.65 -24.49 6.11
CA LYS A 647 31.32 -25.48 6.97
C LYS A 647 32.84 -25.29 7.05
N GLU A 648 33.44 -24.68 6.04
CA GLU A 648 34.90 -24.47 5.96
C GLU A 648 35.36 -23.29 6.82
N GLY A 649 34.43 -22.50 7.38
CA GLY A 649 34.74 -21.37 8.27
C GLY A 649 35.41 -20.18 7.59
N HIS A 650 35.68 -20.26 6.28
CA HIS A 650 36.19 -19.14 5.49
C HIS A 650 35.04 -18.21 5.06
N MET A 651 35.24 -16.90 5.21
CA MET A 651 34.29 -15.91 4.68
C MET A 651 34.49 -15.79 3.17
N THR A 652 33.40 -15.98 2.42
CA THR A 652 33.35 -15.78 0.98
C THR A 652 32.22 -14.80 0.68
N ASN A 653 32.45 -13.91 -0.27
CA ASN A 653 31.61 -12.73 -0.50
C ASN A 653 30.89 -12.80 -1.84
N ASN A 654 29.87 -11.96 -2.00
CA ASN A 654 29.18 -11.76 -3.28
C ASN A 654 28.51 -13.02 -3.84
N HIS A 655 27.85 -13.81 -2.99
CA HIS A 655 27.07 -14.97 -3.42
C HIS A 655 25.70 -14.55 -3.93
N GLU A 656 25.33 -15.02 -5.12
CA GLU A 656 23.96 -14.84 -5.61
C GLU A 656 23.01 -15.87 -5.01
N TRP A 657 21.76 -15.47 -4.85
CA TRP A 657 20.69 -16.29 -4.29
C TRP A 657 19.39 -15.97 -5.04
N LYS A 658 18.74 -17.00 -5.59
CA LYS A 658 17.62 -16.86 -6.52
C LYS A 658 16.58 -17.96 -6.32
N ILE A 659 15.36 -17.72 -6.80
CA ILE A 659 14.24 -18.67 -6.82
C ILE A 659 13.93 -19.05 -8.27
N PHE A 660 13.73 -20.34 -8.51
CA PHE A 660 13.44 -20.91 -9.82
C PHE A 660 12.07 -21.59 -9.86
N SER A 661 11.51 -21.76 -11.06
CA SER A 661 10.10 -22.09 -11.26
C SER A 661 9.66 -23.44 -10.71
N ASN A 662 10.55 -24.44 -10.68
CA ASN A 662 10.23 -25.82 -10.37
C ASN A 662 10.82 -26.22 -8.99
N PRO A 663 10.25 -27.22 -8.31
CA PRO A 663 10.90 -27.84 -7.16
C PRO A 663 12.20 -28.54 -7.56
N ILE A 664 13.06 -28.83 -6.58
CA ILE A 664 14.29 -29.60 -6.79
C ILE A 664 13.96 -31.01 -7.27
N TRP A 665 14.81 -31.53 -8.15
CA TRP A 665 14.67 -32.88 -8.67
C TRP A 665 15.03 -33.89 -7.59
N GLU A 666 14.12 -34.82 -7.33
CA GLU A 666 14.42 -35.93 -6.44
C GLU A 666 15.20 -37.00 -7.21
N GLN A 667 16.33 -37.44 -6.66
CA GLN A 667 17.10 -38.54 -7.24
C GLN A 667 16.23 -39.81 -7.28
N GLN A 668 16.01 -40.34 -8.48
CA GLN A 668 15.74 -41.77 -8.66
C GLN A 668 17.06 -42.48 -8.33
N PHE A 669 17.12 -43.23 -7.24
CA PHE A 669 18.27 -44.09 -6.98
C PHE A 669 18.31 -45.13 -8.10
N ASN A 670 19.30 -45.06 -8.97
CA ASN A 670 19.56 -46.14 -9.90
C ASN A 670 20.28 -47.25 -9.13
N ASP A 671 20.02 -48.52 -9.47
CA ASP A 671 20.67 -49.69 -8.85
C ASP A 671 22.21 -49.61 -8.86
N ASN A 672 22.79 -48.79 -9.74
CA ASN A 672 24.23 -48.56 -9.81
C ASN A 672 24.78 -47.68 -8.66
N ASP A 673 24.02 -46.73 -8.14
CA ASP A 673 24.41 -45.93 -6.95
C ASP A 673 24.46 -46.81 -5.70
N THR A 674 23.53 -47.77 -5.62
CA THR A 674 23.49 -48.81 -4.57
C THR A 674 24.60 -49.86 -4.74
N LYS A 675 25.04 -50.15 -5.98
CA LYS A 675 26.14 -51.09 -6.26
C LYS A 675 27.53 -50.50 -6.01
N ALA A 676 27.74 -49.20 -6.27
CA ALA A 676 28.96 -48.49 -5.90
C ALA A 676 29.16 -48.48 -4.36
N TYR A 677 28.05 -48.41 -3.61
CA TYR A 677 28.04 -48.54 -2.15
C TYR A 677 28.37 -49.97 -1.69
N ASN A 678 27.71 -51.00 -2.27
CA ASN A 678 27.95 -52.40 -1.91
C ASN A 678 29.35 -52.93 -2.26
N THR A 679 30.11 -52.23 -3.10
CA THR A 679 31.51 -52.59 -3.43
C THR A 679 32.53 -51.92 -2.52
N MET A 680 32.14 -50.88 -1.76
CA MET A 680 32.98 -50.26 -0.72
C MET A 680 32.83 -50.95 0.65
N ASP A 681 31.76 -51.73 0.85
CA ASP A 681 31.40 -52.36 2.13
C ASP A 681 31.73 -53.87 2.17
N SER A 682 33.01 -54.21 1.95
CA SER A 682 33.53 -55.57 2.18
C SER A 682 34.45 -55.67 3.41
N GLY A 683 34.33 -54.74 4.36
CA GLY A 683 35.06 -54.75 5.63
C GLY A 683 34.12 -54.66 6.83
N GLU A 684 34.06 -55.75 7.60
CA GLU A 684 33.19 -56.02 8.77
C GLU A 684 32.98 -54.88 9.78
N GLY A 685 31.73 -54.70 10.25
CA GLY A 685 31.43 -54.03 11.53
C GLY A 685 30.03 -53.43 11.67
N HIS A 686 29.22 -53.99 12.56
CA HIS A 686 27.82 -53.66 12.87
C HIS A 686 27.46 -52.18 13.17
N ASN A 687 26.23 -51.82 12.73
CA ASN A 687 25.21 -50.94 13.31
C ASN A 687 25.51 -49.44 13.59
N ASN A 688 24.51 -48.60 13.23
CA ASN A 688 24.35 -47.15 13.45
C ASN A 688 25.09 -46.14 12.54
N ARG A 689 25.97 -46.55 11.62
CA ARG A 689 26.54 -45.63 10.60
C ARG A 689 25.82 -45.57 9.26
N GLN A 690 24.95 -46.55 8.96
CA GLN A 690 24.26 -46.65 7.67
C GLN A 690 23.32 -45.47 7.38
N ASN A 691 22.70 -44.87 8.41
CA ASN A 691 21.86 -43.68 8.24
C ASN A 691 22.68 -42.38 8.24
N GLN A 692 23.84 -42.36 8.92
CA GLN A 692 24.70 -41.18 8.99
C GLN A 692 25.47 -40.95 7.68
N MET A 693 25.85 -42.01 6.96
CA MET A 693 26.50 -41.93 5.66
C MET A 693 25.53 -41.66 4.48
N GLU A 694 24.28 -42.13 4.51
CA GLU A 694 23.25 -41.72 3.52
C GLU A 694 22.92 -40.22 3.66
N ASP A 695 22.96 -39.66 4.87
CA ASP A 695 22.82 -38.22 5.13
C ASP A 695 24.11 -37.44 4.77
N GLU A 696 25.31 -38.00 4.98
CA GLU A 696 26.59 -37.39 4.57
C GLU A 696 26.81 -37.39 3.05
N TRP A 697 26.33 -38.41 2.32
CA TRP A 697 26.42 -38.47 0.85
C TRP A 697 25.41 -37.54 0.16
N ARG A 698 24.23 -37.34 0.78
CA ARG A 698 23.26 -36.29 0.39
C ARG A 698 23.83 -34.88 0.59
N ALA A 699 24.85 -34.71 1.43
CA ALA A 699 25.27 -33.39 1.91
C ALA A 699 26.37 -32.70 1.08
N ASN A 700 27.36 -33.37 0.49
CA ASN A 700 28.63 -32.64 0.25
C ASN A 700 29.34 -32.81 -1.10
N THR A 701 28.87 -33.63 -2.06
CA THR A 701 29.53 -33.67 -3.38
C THR A 701 28.90 -32.66 -4.33
N GLU A 702 29.74 -31.88 -5.00
CA GLU A 702 29.35 -30.95 -6.06
C GLU A 702 28.44 -31.62 -7.11
N GLU A 703 28.75 -32.86 -7.48
CA GLU A 703 27.97 -33.64 -8.44
C GLU A 703 26.55 -33.96 -7.94
N ALA A 704 26.36 -34.24 -6.65
CA ALA A 704 25.05 -34.49 -6.08
C ALA A 704 24.18 -33.23 -6.07
N VAL A 705 24.78 -32.07 -5.73
CA VAL A 705 24.12 -30.76 -5.81
C VAL A 705 23.71 -30.47 -7.25
N GLN A 706 24.63 -30.59 -8.21
CA GLN A 706 24.33 -30.33 -9.62
C GLN A 706 23.22 -31.26 -10.15
N ARG A 707 23.18 -32.52 -9.72
CA ARG A 707 22.07 -33.44 -10.06
C ARG A 707 20.74 -33.01 -9.45
N ALA A 708 20.69 -32.67 -8.16
CA ALA A 708 19.47 -32.24 -7.47
C ALA A 708 18.92 -30.92 -8.04
N CYS A 709 19.80 -29.98 -8.36
CA CYS A 709 19.44 -28.67 -8.89
C CYS A 709 19.28 -28.66 -10.42
N SER A 710 19.53 -29.77 -11.12
CA SER A 710 19.54 -29.82 -12.60
C SER A 710 18.21 -29.48 -13.29
N ARG A 711 17.07 -29.57 -12.59
CA ARG A 711 15.71 -29.36 -13.14
C ARG A 711 14.90 -28.26 -12.46
N VAL A 712 15.57 -27.35 -11.75
CA VAL A 712 14.93 -26.20 -11.07
C VAL A 712 14.18 -25.27 -12.03
N GLY A 713 14.47 -25.35 -13.33
CA GLY A 713 13.73 -24.65 -14.38
C GLY A 713 14.31 -23.27 -14.68
N LYS A 714 13.45 -22.30 -14.96
CA LYS A 714 13.86 -20.91 -15.26
C LYS A 714 13.76 -20.06 -14.00
N LEU A 715 14.49 -18.94 -13.99
CA LEU A 715 14.33 -17.90 -12.98
C LEU A 715 12.84 -17.56 -12.81
N TYR A 716 12.37 -17.53 -11.58
CA TYR A 716 10.95 -17.33 -11.33
C TYR A 716 10.52 -15.90 -11.67
N ASN A 717 9.70 -15.75 -12.71
CA ASN A 717 9.30 -14.45 -13.25
C ASN A 717 7.83 -14.50 -13.74
N PRO A 718 6.85 -14.62 -12.84
CA PRO A 718 5.43 -14.79 -13.19
C PRO A 718 4.82 -13.55 -13.86
N PHE A 719 5.43 -12.38 -13.67
CA PHE A 719 4.94 -11.09 -14.15
C PHE A 719 5.59 -10.63 -15.45
N ASP A 720 6.35 -11.52 -16.11
CA ASP A 720 7.06 -11.27 -17.36
C ASP A 720 7.88 -9.96 -17.34
N VAL A 721 8.62 -9.75 -16.24
CA VAL A 721 9.58 -8.66 -16.16
C VAL A 721 10.68 -8.91 -17.19
N ASN A 722 10.98 -7.94 -18.05
CA ASN A 722 12.05 -8.10 -19.02
C ASN A 722 13.43 -7.98 -18.36
N THR A 723 14.14 -9.11 -18.25
CA THR A 723 15.48 -9.15 -17.65
C THR A 723 16.60 -8.75 -18.61
N ASN A 724 16.30 -8.56 -19.90
CA ASN A 724 17.29 -8.22 -20.93
C ASN A 724 17.29 -6.72 -21.31
N ASN A 725 16.16 -6.03 -21.09
CA ASN A 725 16.00 -4.62 -21.42
C ASN A 725 15.38 -3.86 -20.25
N GLY A 726 15.98 -2.74 -19.86
CA GLY A 726 15.51 -1.93 -18.73
C GLY A 726 15.75 -2.53 -17.33
N TYR A 727 16.33 -3.73 -17.24
CA TYR A 727 16.53 -4.43 -15.96
C TYR A 727 17.52 -3.75 -15.01
N GLY A 728 18.27 -2.74 -15.48
CA GLY A 728 19.12 -1.95 -14.58
C GLY A 728 18.35 -1.20 -13.50
N GLU A 729 17.04 -0.99 -13.67
CA GLU A 729 16.15 -0.38 -12.66
C GLU A 729 15.74 -1.34 -11.55
N CYS A 730 15.94 -2.64 -11.74
CA CYS A 730 15.75 -3.58 -10.66
C CYS A 730 16.79 -3.29 -9.57
N ASP A 731 16.31 -2.80 -8.43
CA ASP A 731 17.09 -2.57 -7.23
C ASP A 731 16.17 -2.53 -5.99
N VAL A 732 16.77 -2.28 -4.82
CA VAL A 732 16.06 -2.21 -3.55
C VAL A 732 14.97 -1.15 -3.50
N SER A 733 15.11 -0.05 -4.25
CA SER A 733 14.11 1.01 -4.32
C SER A 733 12.97 0.72 -5.30
N ASN A 734 13.17 -0.23 -6.23
CA ASN A 734 12.23 -0.54 -7.30
C ASN A 734 12.12 -2.06 -7.55
N GLN A 735 11.77 -2.80 -6.50
CA GLN A 735 11.74 -4.27 -6.48
C GLN A 735 10.67 -4.86 -7.41
N GLU A 736 9.62 -4.11 -7.73
CA GLU A 736 8.58 -4.52 -8.68
C GLU A 736 9.12 -4.66 -10.11
N ARG A 737 10.21 -3.94 -10.46
CA ARG A 737 10.93 -4.09 -11.74
C ARG A 737 11.92 -5.25 -11.76
N CYS A 738 12.01 -6.00 -10.68
CA CYS A 738 12.80 -7.22 -10.60
C CYS A 738 11.97 -8.45 -10.94
N ALA A 739 12.60 -9.48 -11.51
CA ALA A 739 11.98 -10.79 -11.54
C ALA A 739 11.76 -11.27 -10.10
N VAL A 740 10.59 -11.88 -9.82
CA VAL A 740 10.20 -12.29 -8.45
C VAL A 740 11.28 -13.14 -7.78
N GLY A 741 11.92 -14.04 -8.53
CA GLY A 741 12.96 -14.93 -8.05
C GLY A 741 14.37 -14.36 -8.03
N ASP A 742 14.62 -13.14 -8.49
CA ASP A 742 15.96 -12.54 -8.47
C ASP A 742 16.21 -11.77 -7.17
N LEU A 743 16.46 -12.51 -6.09
CA LEU A 743 16.56 -11.93 -4.74
C LEU A 743 17.83 -11.08 -4.57
N SER A 744 18.94 -11.47 -5.18
CA SER A 744 20.18 -10.68 -5.15
C SER A 744 20.07 -9.35 -5.89
N ALA A 745 19.31 -9.29 -6.99
CA ALA A 745 19.09 -8.04 -7.70
C ALA A 745 18.14 -7.09 -6.93
N LYS A 746 17.14 -7.65 -6.21
CA LYS A 746 16.24 -6.87 -5.35
C LYS A 746 16.92 -6.32 -4.10
N HIS A 747 17.79 -7.10 -3.47
CA HIS A 747 18.36 -6.79 -2.17
C HIS A 747 19.85 -6.51 -2.30
N GLU A 748 20.66 -7.56 -2.21
CA GLU A 748 22.09 -7.56 -2.44
C GLU A 748 22.59 -9.01 -2.49
N THR A 749 23.84 -9.19 -2.90
CA THR A 749 24.52 -10.49 -2.79
C THR A 749 24.81 -10.82 -1.32
N TYR A 750 24.83 -12.10 -0.98
CA TYR A 750 25.07 -12.56 0.39
C TYR A 750 26.56 -12.82 0.65
N ASN A 751 27.05 -12.42 1.82
CA ASN A 751 28.41 -12.75 2.29
C ASN A 751 28.34 -13.88 3.33
N LEU A 752 28.96 -15.02 3.04
CA LEU A 752 29.00 -16.16 3.94
C LEU A 752 29.94 -15.87 5.12
N GLY A 753 29.46 -16.16 6.34
CA GLY A 753 30.23 -15.97 7.58
C GLY A 753 29.93 -14.66 8.32
N GLU A 754 29.13 -13.77 7.74
CA GLU A 754 28.46 -12.70 8.48
C GLU A 754 27.27 -13.27 9.29
N ASN A 755 26.77 -12.49 10.26
CA ASN A 755 25.53 -12.84 10.96
C ASN A 755 24.36 -12.82 9.97
N GLY A 756 23.26 -13.53 10.26
CA GLY A 756 22.07 -13.51 9.41
C GLY A 756 21.58 -12.10 9.06
N PHE A 757 20.89 -11.97 7.93
CA PHE A 757 20.40 -10.71 7.39
C PHE A 757 18.88 -10.70 7.29
N PHE A 758 18.32 -9.49 7.35
CA PHE A 758 16.88 -9.28 7.32
C PHE A 758 16.47 -8.26 6.26
N TYR A 759 15.65 -8.71 5.31
CA TYR A 759 15.18 -7.95 4.16
C TYR A 759 13.65 -7.85 4.14
N VAL A 760 13.14 -6.84 3.44
CA VAL A 760 11.71 -6.64 3.18
C VAL A 760 11.50 -6.57 1.67
N ASP A 761 10.63 -7.44 1.16
CA ASP A 761 10.41 -7.66 -0.27
C ASP A 761 8.96 -7.33 -0.67
N LYS A 762 8.78 -6.30 -1.52
CA LYS A 762 7.48 -5.82 -2.02
C LYS A 762 6.85 -6.75 -3.09
N ASN A 763 7.63 -7.68 -3.64
CA ASN A 763 7.29 -8.47 -4.81
C ASN A 763 7.70 -9.96 -4.66
N LEU A 764 7.49 -10.54 -3.47
CA LEU A 764 7.77 -11.95 -3.19
C LEU A 764 6.55 -12.63 -2.54
N PRO A 765 5.49 -12.95 -3.31
CA PRO A 765 4.26 -13.50 -2.76
C PRO A 765 4.45 -14.87 -2.08
N LEU A 766 3.90 -15.03 -0.88
CA LEU A 766 3.70 -16.33 -0.23
C LEU A 766 2.27 -16.84 -0.40
N PHE A 767 1.36 -16.04 -0.97
CA PHE A 767 -0.05 -16.37 -1.14
C PHE A 767 -0.51 -16.24 -2.59
N GLY A 768 -1.51 -17.04 -2.97
CA GLY A 768 -2.12 -17.06 -4.30
C GLY A 768 -1.37 -17.90 -5.35
N GLU A 769 -1.87 -17.88 -6.58
CA GLU A 769 -1.34 -18.64 -7.74
C GLU A 769 0.17 -18.42 -7.98
N TRP A 770 0.65 -17.23 -7.64
CA TRP A 770 2.04 -16.82 -7.85
C TRP A 770 2.93 -17.01 -6.62
N SER A 771 2.44 -17.70 -5.59
CA SER A 771 3.24 -18.01 -4.42
C SER A 771 4.55 -18.73 -4.80
N VAL A 772 5.58 -18.51 -3.99
CA VAL A 772 6.86 -19.21 -4.11
C VAL A 772 6.88 -20.59 -3.44
N TYR A 773 5.81 -21.05 -2.81
CA TYR A 773 5.76 -22.42 -2.29
C TYR A 773 5.94 -23.47 -3.38
N GLY A 774 6.65 -24.55 -3.04
CA GLY A 774 6.93 -25.66 -3.97
C GLY A 774 7.91 -25.29 -5.10
N ARG A 775 8.51 -24.10 -5.05
CA ARG A 775 9.60 -23.68 -5.92
C ARG A 775 10.94 -23.98 -5.27
N SER A 776 12.02 -23.86 -6.04
CA SER A 776 13.37 -24.08 -5.55
C SER A 776 14.11 -22.77 -5.31
N PHE A 777 14.81 -22.72 -4.20
CA PHE A 777 15.82 -21.72 -3.87
C PHE A 777 17.19 -22.25 -4.25
N VAL A 778 18.02 -21.41 -4.86
CA VAL A 778 19.36 -21.77 -5.32
C VAL A 778 20.35 -20.73 -4.83
N PHE A 779 21.43 -21.20 -4.21
CA PHE A 779 22.55 -20.40 -3.75
C PHE A 779 23.77 -20.67 -4.65
N PHE A 780 24.41 -19.61 -5.13
CA PHE A 780 25.48 -19.68 -6.13
C PHE A 780 26.85 -19.42 -5.52
N SER A 781 27.90 -19.80 -6.26
CA SER A 781 29.29 -19.50 -5.94
C SER A 781 29.58 -18.00 -5.96
N GLU A 782 30.71 -17.61 -5.37
CA GLU A 782 31.19 -16.22 -5.36
C GLU A 782 31.31 -15.59 -6.76
N ASN A 783 31.27 -14.26 -6.83
CA ASN A 783 31.51 -13.45 -8.04
C ASN A 783 30.57 -13.75 -9.23
N GLN A 784 29.25 -13.63 -9.03
CA GLN A 784 28.22 -13.74 -10.08
C GLN A 784 27.99 -15.16 -10.66
N GLY A 785 28.34 -16.20 -9.91
CA GLY A 785 27.53 -17.43 -9.89
C GLY A 785 27.58 -18.36 -11.10
N GLU A 786 28.77 -18.71 -11.62
CA GLU A 786 28.85 -19.77 -12.64
C GLU A 786 28.40 -21.16 -12.12
N LYS A 787 28.38 -21.37 -10.80
CA LYS A 787 28.13 -22.69 -10.20
C LYS A 787 27.14 -22.66 -9.03
N MET A 788 26.17 -23.56 -9.06
CA MET A 788 25.23 -23.80 -7.94
C MET A 788 25.95 -24.49 -6.78
N MET A 789 25.89 -23.90 -5.58
CA MET A 789 26.48 -24.45 -4.36
C MET A 789 25.49 -25.31 -3.58
N THR A 790 24.22 -24.90 -3.53
CA THR A 790 23.14 -25.68 -2.90
C THR A 790 21.78 -25.22 -3.43
N CYS A 791 20.79 -26.09 -3.32
CA CYS A 791 19.39 -25.75 -3.58
C CYS A 791 18.45 -26.51 -2.64
N ALA A 792 17.29 -25.92 -2.37
CA ALA A 792 16.25 -26.51 -1.53
C ALA A 792 14.86 -26.05 -1.95
N ASP A 793 13.84 -26.84 -1.64
CA ASP A 793 12.45 -26.44 -1.85
C ASP A 793 12.00 -25.42 -0.81
N ILE A 794 11.09 -24.55 -1.23
CA ILE A 794 10.42 -23.58 -0.36
C ILE A 794 9.17 -24.23 0.23
N ASN A 795 9.23 -24.56 1.53
CA ASN A 795 8.19 -25.33 2.21
C ASN A 795 7.35 -24.46 3.16
N PRO A 796 6.02 -24.70 3.26
CA PRO A 796 5.18 -24.06 4.28
C PRO A 796 5.52 -24.53 5.69
N LEU A 797 5.52 -23.63 6.68
CA LEU A 797 5.84 -23.99 8.08
C LEU A 797 4.60 -24.31 8.94
N LYS A 798 3.51 -23.56 8.77
CA LYS A 798 2.33 -23.60 9.67
C LYS A 798 1.03 -24.05 9.00
N GLN A 799 1.12 -24.66 7.82
CA GLN A 799 -0.04 -25.06 7.02
C GLN A 799 -0.51 -26.49 7.37
N PRO A 800 -1.82 -26.78 7.27
CA PRO A 800 -2.32 -28.12 7.52
C PRO A 800 -1.82 -29.09 6.44
N TYR A 801 -1.37 -30.27 6.87
CA TYR A 801 -0.85 -31.29 5.97
C TYR A 801 -1.43 -32.69 6.21
N VAL A 802 -1.21 -33.57 5.25
CA VAL A 802 -1.41 -35.02 5.32
C VAL A 802 -0.10 -35.72 4.95
N GLU A 803 0.29 -36.71 5.73
CA GLU A 803 1.45 -37.54 5.41
C GLU A 803 1.07 -38.68 4.46
N MET A 804 1.93 -38.91 3.48
CA MET A 804 1.79 -39.97 2.49
C MET A 804 3.12 -40.72 2.38
N SER A 805 3.07 -42.03 2.15
CA SER A 805 4.28 -42.84 2.00
C SER A 805 4.23 -43.72 0.75
N TYR A 806 5.36 -43.81 0.06
CA TYR A 806 5.55 -44.56 -1.18
C TYR A 806 6.79 -45.44 -1.10
N TRP A 807 6.82 -46.53 -1.86
CA TRP A 807 8.04 -47.33 -2.00
C TRP A 807 9.15 -46.54 -2.70
N ARG A 808 10.40 -46.67 -2.25
CA ARG A 808 11.58 -45.96 -2.81
C ARG A 808 11.77 -46.15 -4.32
N THR A 809 11.27 -47.25 -4.89
CA THR A 809 11.41 -47.60 -6.31
C THR A 809 10.32 -47.02 -7.21
N LYS A 810 9.26 -46.44 -6.65
CA LYS A 810 8.15 -45.87 -7.44
C LYS A 810 8.62 -44.56 -8.08
N PRO A 811 8.50 -44.39 -9.42
CA PRO A 811 8.85 -43.13 -10.06
C PRO A 811 7.97 -42.01 -9.49
N PHE A 812 8.60 -40.87 -9.25
CA PHE A 812 7.99 -39.79 -8.50
C PHE A 812 8.37 -38.45 -9.11
N ASP A 813 7.37 -37.71 -9.56
CA ASP A 813 7.49 -36.32 -9.98
C ASP A 813 6.52 -35.49 -9.15
N LYS A 814 7.05 -34.49 -8.44
CA LYS A 814 6.26 -33.63 -7.54
C LYS A 814 5.19 -32.85 -8.29
N VAL A 815 5.51 -32.38 -9.50
CA VAL A 815 4.63 -31.54 -10.31
C VAL A 815 3.46 -32.38 -10.83
N ASP A 816 3.73 -33.56 -11.37
CA ASP A 816 2.69 -34.48 -11.82
C ASP A 816 1.76 -34.91 -10.67
N LEU A 817 2.34 -35.22 -9.51
CA LEU A 817 1.57 -35.59 -8.32
C LEU A 817 0.65 -34.45 -7.85
N ILE A 818 1.16 -33.22 -7.77
CA ILE A 818 0.36 -32.05 -7.39
C ILE A 818 -0.79 -31.86 -8.37
N ASN A 819 -0.53 -31.94 -9.67
CA ASN A 819 -1.54 -31.76 -10.71
C ASN A 819 -2.66 -32.82 -10.63
N ASP A 820 -2.30 -34.08 -10.41
CA ASP A 820 -3.28 -35.17 -10.30
C ASP A 820 -4.11 -35.08 -9.01
N ILE A 821 -3.48 -34.73 -7.88
CA ILE A 821 -4.21 -34.47 -6.63
C ILE A 821 -5.13 -33.26 -6.79
N ALA A 822 -4.66 -32.17 -7.38
CA ALA A 822 -5.46 -30.97 -7.64
C ALA A 822 -6.70 -31.31 -8.49
N LYS A 823 -6.51 -32.11 -9.56
CA LYS A 823 -7.58 -32.60 -10.42
C LYS A 823 -8.58 -33.49 -9.67
N ALA A 824 -8.12 -34.42 -8.84
CA ALA A 824 -8.98 -35.28 -8.02
C ALA A 824 -9.79 -34.45 -7.01
N LEU A 825 -9.17 -33.41 -6.45
CA LEU A 825 -9.82 -32.46 -5.55
C LEU A 825 -10.74 -31.47 -6.29
N LYS A 826 -10.58 -31.27 -7.60
CA LYS A 826 -11.24 -30.21 -8.38
C LYS A 826 -10.84 -28.82 -7.84
N THR A 827 -9.53 -28.63 -7.72
CA THR A 827 -8.91 -27.39 -7.28
C THR A 827 -7.71 -27.07 -8.17
N GLU A 828 -7.12 -25.89 -7.98
CA GLU A 828 -5.90 -25.46 -8.68
C GLU A 828 -4.64 -25.95 -7.95
N ALA A 829 -3.56 -26.15 -8.71
CA ALA A 829 -2.30 -26.71 -8.21
C ALA A 829 -1.66 -25.86 -7.09
N TRP A 830 -1.82 -24.53 -7.13
CA TRP A 830 -1.24 -23.62 -6.13
C TRP A 830 -1.82 -23.80 -4.72
N HIS A 831 -2.96 -24.48 -4.58
CA HIS A 831 -3.53 -24.85 -3.28
C HIS A 831 -2.80 -26.02 -2.60
N LEU A 832 -1.74 -26.55 -3.20
CA LEU A 832 -1.02 -27.72 -2.71
C LEU A 832 0.49 -27.46 -2.73
N SER A 833 1.19 -27.97 -1.73
CA SER A 833 2.65 -28.02 -1.73
C SER A 833 3.12 -29.34 -1.13
N ILE A 834 4.26 -29.84 -1.59
CA ILE A 834 4.81 -31.12 -1.14
C ILE A 834 6.20 -30.90 -0.54
N GLU A 835 6.37 -31.34 0.70
CA GLU A 835 7.67 -31.44 1.36
C GLU A 835 8.08 -32.91 1.45
N HIS A 836 9.34 -33.17 1.13
CA HIS A 836 9.94 -34.50 1.32
C HIS A 836 10.56 -34.59 2.69
N LEU A 837 10.20 -35.64 3.42
CA LEU A 837 10.89 -35.98 4.66
C LEU A 837 12.08 -36.90 4.38
N PRO A 838 13.07 -36.97 5.29
CA PRO A 838 14.13 -37.95 5.22
C PRO A 838 13.59 -39.38 5.02
N ILE A 839 14.29 -40.18 4.22
CA ILE A 839 13.87 -41.54 3.89
C ILE A 839 13.85 -42.38 5.17
N GLN A 840 12.77 -43.12 5.38
CA GLN A 840 12.64 -44.07 6.48
C GLN A 840 12.67 -45.50 5.90
N HIS A 841 13.80 -46.18 6.02
CA HIS A 841 14.00 -47.54 5.47
C HIS A 841 13.75 -47.64 3.95
N LYS A 842 12.80 -48.49 3.51
CA LYS A 842 12.38 -48.64 2.09
C LYS A 842 11.28 -47.65 1.68
N CYS A 843 10.90 -46.74 2.58
CA CYS A 843 9.79 -45.82 2.42
C CYS A 843 10.23 -44.38 2.25
N ARG A 844 9.62 -43.73 1.27
CA ARG A 844 9.66 -42.29 1.10
C ARG A 844 8.41 -41.69 1.73
N VAL A 845 8.58 -40.77 2.68
CA VAL A 845 7.48 -40.08 3.37
C VAL A 845 7.42 -38.64 2.90
N LEU A 846 6.20 -38.17 2.63
CA LEU A 846 5.90 -36.84 2.11
C LEU A 846 4.86 -36.17 2.97
N LYS A 847 4.97 -34.85 3.14
CA LYS A 847 3.88 -34.01 3.65
C LYS A 847 3.24 -33.27 2.48
N LEU A 848 1.96 -33.55 2.25
CA LEU A 848 1.12 -32.75 1.36
C LEU A 848 0.45 -31.65 2.18
N TYR A 849 0.90 -30.42 1.98
CA TYR A 849 0.30 -29.23 2.55
C TYR A 849 -0.88 -28.75 1.72
N PHE A 850 -1.90 -28.23 2.40
CA PHE A 850 -3.05 -27.56 1.79
C PHE A 850 -2.92 -26.07 2.04
N LEU A 851 -3.04 -25.29 0.98
CA LEU A 851 -2.92 -23.84 0.94
C LEU A 851 -4.25 -23.27 0.43
N GLY A 852 -4.62 -22.07 0.88
CA GLY A 852 -5.81 -21.35 0.44
C GLY A 852 -6.28 -20.34 1.49
N ASP A 853 -7.29 -19.55 1.15
CA ASP A 853 -7.84 -18.48 2.01
C ASP A 853 -9.19 -18.86 2.64
N THR A 854 -9.96 -17.85 3.06
CA THR A 854 -11.32 -18.03 3.57
C THR A 854 -12.30 -18.61 2.56
N GLU A 855 -12.13 -18.34 1.26
CA GLU A 855 -12.94 -18.95 0.19
C GLU A 855 -12.47 -20.39 -0.08
N TYR A 856 -11.16 -20.62 -0.03
CA TYR A 856 -10.49 -21.91 -0.25
C TYR A 856 -9.92 -22.51 1.05
N ASN A 857 -10.79 -22.82 2.01
CA ASN A 857 -10.38 -23.28 3.34
C ASN A 857 -9.46 -24.54 3.31
N PRO A 858 -8.19 -24.44 3.75
CA PRO A 858 -7.23 -25.54 3.72
C PRO A 858 -7.64 -26.77 4.53
N LEU A 859 -8.28 -26.59 5.69
CA LEU A 859 -8.75 -27.70 6.54
C LEU A 859 -9.86 -28.49 5.85
N ARG A 860 -10.75 -27.81 5.10
CA ARG A 860 -11.80 -28.48 4.32
C ARG A 860 -11.20 -29.37 3.23
N TRP A 861 -10.15 -28.89 2.56
CA TRP A 861 -9.44 -29.65 1.54
C TRP A 861 -8.70 -30.85 2.11
N LYS A 862 -8.01 -30.67 3.24
CA LYS A 862 -7.41 -31.77 4.00
C LYS A 862 -8.42 -32.88 4.31
N VAL A 863 -9.59 -32.53 4.86
CA VAL A 863 -10.65 -33.51 5.17
C VAL A 863 -11.17 -34.20 3.90
N LYS A 864 -11.36 -33.45 2.81
CA LYS A 864 -11.81 -34.00 1.52
C LYS A 864 -10.77 -34.98 0.96
N PHE A 865 -9.48 -34.65 1.03
CA PHE A 865 -8.41 -35.53 0.57
C PHE A 865 -8.31 -36.80 1.42
N GLN A 866 -8.39 -36.69 2.75
CA GLN A 866 -8.44 -37.85 3.64
C GLN A 866 -9.63 -38.77 3.32
N LYS A 867 -10.77 -38.20 2.89
CA LYS A 867 -11.92 -38.99 2.42
C LYS A 867 -11.60 -39.74 1.12
N ILE A 868 -10.99 -39.09 0.14
CA ILE A 868 -10.53 -39.72 -1.12
C ILE A 868 -9.61 -40.91 -0.82
N LEU A 869 -8.65 -40.72 0.10
CA LEU A 869 -7.77 -41.79 0.58
C LEU A 869 -8.56 -42.93 1.23
N SER A 870 -9.44 -42.64 2.19
CA SER A 870 -10.22 -43.68 2.89
C SER A 870 -11.11 -44.50 1.96
N GLN A 871 -11.55 -43.92 0.84
CA GLN A 871 -12.46 -44.54 -0.12
C GLN A 871 -11.74 -45.28 -1.26
N ARG A 872 -10.40 -45.26 -1.31
CA ARG A 872 -9.60 -45.76 -2.44
C ARG A 872 -10.14 -45.27 -3.78
N ASP A 873 -10.41 -43.97 -3.86
CA ASP A 873 -10.95 -43.36 -5.07
C ASP A 873 -9.98 -43.55 -6.25
N LYS A 874 -10.51 -44.01 -7.39
CA LYS A 874 -9.72 -44.30 -8.60
C LYS A 874 -9.17 -43.02 -9.26
N SER A 875 -9.64 -41.85 -8.88
CA SER A 875 -9.17 -40.55 -9.41
C SER A 875 -7.70 -40.25 -9.12
N LEU A 876 -7.08 -40.88 -8.12
CA LEU A 876 -5.65 -40.75 -7.84
C LEU A 876 -4.76 -41.68 -8.70
N GLY A 877 -5.35 -42.64 -9.42
CA GLY A 877 -4.63 -43.54 -10.32
C GLY A 877 -3.39 -44.19 -9.69
N ASP A 878 -2.26 -44.13 -10.40
CA ASP A 878 -0.98 -44.72 -9.98
C ASP A 878 -0.33 -43.97 -8.80
N PHE A 879 -0.82 -42.77 -8.47
CA PHE A 879 -0.27 -41.91 -7.41
C PHE A 879 -0.91 -42.13 -6.03
N TYR A 880 -1.78 -43.12 -5.89
CA TYR A 880 -2.32 -43.53 -4.59
C TYR A 880 -1.17 -43.94 -3.64
N PRO A 881 -1.16 -43.52 -2.34
CA PRO A 881 -0.11 -43.86 -1.39
C PRO A 881 0.01 -45.37 -1.15
N ASP A 882 1.24 -45.89 -1.07
CA ASP A 882 1.48 -47.31 -0.86
C ASP A 882 1.35 -47.71 0.62
N TYR A 883 1.39 -46.74 1.54
CA TYR A 883 1.37 -46.96 3.00
C TYR A 883 2.40 -47.99 3.47
N CYS A 884 3.61 -47.94 2.90
CA CYS A 884 4.65 -48.88 3.26
C CYS A 884 5.04 -48.70 4.74
N SER A 885 5.19 -49.82 5.47
CA SER A 885 5.54 -49.82 6.90
C SER A 885 7.05 -49.91 7.10
N SER A 886 7.54 -49.25 8.16
CA SER A 886 8.93 -49.33 8.63
C SER A 886 9.25 -50.63 9.39
N SER A 887 8.40 -51.66 9.27
CA SER A 887 8.53 -52.93 10.00
C SER A 887 9.60 -53.83 9.42
#